data_AF-A0A1B0C1S4-F1
#
_entry.id   AF-A0A1B0C1S4-F1
#
_cell.length_a   1.000
_cell.length_b   1.000
_cell.length_c   1.000
_cell.angle_alpha   90.00
_cell.angle_beta   90.00
_cell.angle_gamma   90.00
#
_symmetry.space_group_name_H-M   'P 1'
#
loop_
_entity.id
_entity.type
_entity.pdbx_description
1 polymer ?
#
loop_
_entity_poly.entity_id
_entity_poly.type
_entity_poly.pdbx_seq_one_letter_code
_entity_poly.pdbx_strand_id
1 'polypeptide(L)'
;MKIRLIKWRFLILLSLVLISLFILIIRITYLQIINPNDLIRESNMRSLRIESIPVSRGMILDRNKRPLAVSVPVHAIWVDPKELNDHGGIIKNIYWEALSDTLSISFDQLFQRVNNNPNSRFVYLARQVNSEIGEYIKQLNLPGIHLKKESKRYYPIGQAAAHIIGITNIDSQGIEGLEKSFDPWLSGMPGKRKIRKDRFGKIIEHILLKKIQQSKDLILSIDGNLQTLVYKKLKQSVELNKAESGTAILVNVNTGEILAMTNIPSYNPNNLVKTNKSMMRNRAITDIFEPGSIVKPIVIISALQQGIIKENSIIDTRPYILNGYRIKDVVDYDSLTAEGILKKSSNVGVSKIALSMPIESLLETYQLFGLDRSTKLGLIGESNGFFPKNKKWSNIEKATFSYGYGLMVTPLQLAQVYATIGSMGFMYPLSIIKMNQPIIGKQIFSPIIIRKVIRMMESVALPGGSGVQAAVNGYRVAVKTGTAKKVGSDGVYINKYIACAAGIAPVEHPRFALVVVINDPKGGKYYGGSVSAPLFSEIMNIVLHQMNVLPDKLPENTLIYNNSNATQLVIPFVKEFMPRLGLWYIIITYLVIVGTSNAVNLTDGLDGLAIMPIVFIASGFAIISWITGNVNFACYLNLPYISFSGELVIICAAIVGSGLGFLWFNSYPAQIFMGDVGSLSLGGSLGIISVLVRQEILLFIMGGIFVLETISVILQVISFKLSGKRIFRMAPMHHHYELKGYSEPKVIVRFWIISFILVLIGKTGLSCINFFYRRGIKPWLMDENNTPKFLKQIPSDLPCHLGSLNTKWILQSTLIVISPGIPLSHPSLIAAKQAKIEIVGDIELFAREALKPIIAITGSNGKSTVTAMLGKIAYYSGIEIGIGGNLGTPALNLLNKKNCQLYIIEVSSFQLESTYKLNTIVSSILNITHDHMDRYPLGINQYRAYKLKIYNYAKVSLINLDDPLTWPIKNNINKIYMGFSKNLGEYQIKKTKKGIWLVAHNKFIMKCSCMKIQGYHNYLNALSALAIADIVHFPRDAIVKALSNFSGLSHRFQLILKKNNVSWINDSKSTNIESTKTALMSTYTKGMIHLLLGGDNKIISFYDKKLLFVIVGLSITGFIMVASASISFGIRLYNDPFYFTKREELGYLGSILILFMIFFMSIRILYIGKRSLTNKNQTSGYFSYAIGTWLSLQAIMNIGGVVGILPVKGLTLPLISYGGSSLITVLLSLAFVLRLDFELRLKKYQAFIL
;
A
#
# COMPACT_ATOMS: atom_id res chain seq x y z
N MET A 1 21.84 -60.50 -40.10
CA MET A 1 23.30 -60.50 -39.85
C MET A 1 23.57 -59.77 -38.53
N LYS A 2 24.46 -60.34 -37.71
CA LYS A 2 24.62 -60.16 -36.27
C LYS A 2 24.79 -58.71 -35.79
N ILE A 3 23.93 -58.32 -34.84
CA ILE A 3 24.22 -57.36 -33.77
C ILE A 3 25.27 -58.01 -32.85
N ARG A 4 26.54 -57.65 -33.01
CA ARG A 4 27.60 -58.02 -32.06
C ARG A 4 28.77 -57.05 -32.20
N LEU A 5 28.70 -55.92 -31.53
CA LEU A 5 29.85 -55.17 -30.99
C LEU A 5 29.30 -54.07 -30.06
N ILE A 6 29.96 -53.84 -28.93
CA ILE A 6 29.75 -52.77 -27.92
C ILE A 6 29.03 -53.15 -26.60
N LYS A 7 28.75 -54.43 -26.28
CA LYS A 7 28.35 -54.82 -24.89
C LYS A 7 29.52 -54.94 -23.89
N TRP A 8 30.72 -55.32 -24.33
CA TRP A 8 31.83 -55.64 -23.42
C TRP A 8 32.54 -54.42 -22.81
N ARG A 9 32.57 -53.27 -23.51
CA ARG A 9 33.16 -52.02 -22.98
C ARG A 9 32.37 -51.43 -21.80
N PHE A 10 31.04 -51.60 -21.80
CA PHE A 10 30.18 -51.18 -20.70
C PHE A 10 30.34 -52.08 -19.46
N LEU A 11 30.55 -53.39 -19.66
CA LEU A 11 30.78 -54.36 -18.59
C LEU A 11 32.15 -54.20 -17.90
N ILE A 12 33.19 -53.87 -18.65
CA ILE A 12 34.54 -53.63 -18.10
C ILE A 12 34.58 -52.36 -17.23
N LEU A 13 33.94 -51.28 -17.69
CA LEU A 13 33.80 -50.04 -16.92
C LEU A 13 32.96 -50.21 -15.65
N LEU A 14 31.89 -51.02 -15.71
CA LEU A 14 31.06 -51.34 -14.54
C LEU A 14 31.81 -52.22 -13.52
N SER A 15 32.64 -53.16 -13.99
CA SER A 15 33.40 -54.09 -13.15
C SER A 15 34.52 -53.40 -12.37
N LEU A 16 35.26 -52.48 -13.01
CA LEU A 16 36.31 -51.68 -12.36
C LEU A 16 35.78 -50.79 -11.22
N VAL A 17 34.57 -50.24 -11.38
CA VAL A 17 33.91 -49.43 -10.33
C VAL A 17 33.46 -50.32 -9.16
N LEU A 18 32.93 -51.51 -9.42
CA LEU A 18 32.48 -52.46 -8.38
C LEU A 18 33.64 -53.00 -7.52
N ILE A 19 34.80 -53.28 -8.12
CA ILE A 19 35.98 -53.78 -7.41
C ILE A 19 36.54 -52.73 -6.45
N SER A 20 36.57 -51.45 -6.85
CA SER A 20 37.03 -50.35 -5.98
C SER A 20 36.13 -50.14 -4.74
N LEU A 21 34.83 -50.36 -4.89
CA LEU A 21 33.84 -50.27 -3.81
C LEU A 21 33.97 -51.44 -2.81
N PHE A 22 34.30 -52.64 -3.29
CA PHE A 22 34.44 -53.83 -2.45
C PHE A 22 35.67 -53.75 -1.51
N ILE A 23 36.78 -53.19 -1.98
CA ILE A 23 38.01 -52.98 -1.19
C ILE A 23 37.80 -51.98 -0.04
N LEU A 24 36.96 -50.96 -0.25
CA LEU A 24 36.64 -49.96 0.78
C LEU A 24 35.71 -50.49 1.88
N ILE A 25 34.80 -51.42 1.54
CA ILE A 25 33.89 -52.05 2.51
C ILE A 25 34.67 -52.95 3.49
N ILE A 26 35.64 -53.73 3.01
CA ILE A 26 36.47 -54.62 3.84
C ILE A 26 37.31 -53.82 4.86
N ARG A 27 37.80 -52.63 4.50
CA ARG A 27 38.57 -51.74 5.39
C ARG A 27 37.73 -51.18 6.55
N ILE A 28 36.42 -51.05 6.35
CA ILE A 28 35.49 -50.45 7.32
C ILE A 28 34.92 -51.49 8.27
N THR A 29 34.66 -52.70 7.78
CA THR A 29 34.28 -53.86 8.61
C THR A 29 35.35 -54.19 9.65
N TYR A 30 36.64 -54.01 9.31
CA TYR A 30 37.77 -54.21 10.23
C TYR A 30 37.82 -53.20 11.39
N LEU A 31 37.30 -51.98 11.20
CA LEU A 31 37.35 -50.90 12.20
C LEU A 31 36.16 -50.89 13.17
N GLN A 32 35.06 -51.60 12.86
CA GLN A 32 33.80 -51.50 13.63
C GLN A 32 33.46 -52.73 14.48
N ILE A 33 34.07 -53.89 14.22
CA ILE A 33 33.72 -55.15 14.91
C ILE A 33 34.53 -55.35 16.20
N ILE A 34 35.68 -54.68 16.38
CA ILE A 34 36.68 -55.07 17.38
C ILE A 34 36.48 -54.41 18.78
N ASN A 35 35.55 -53.47 19.00
CA ASN A 35 35.23 -53.05 20.38
C ASN A 35 33.90 -52.29 20.57
N PRO A 36 32.89 -52.96 21.15
CA PRO A 36 31.78 -52.31 21.83
C PRO A 36 31.60 -52.85 23.26
N ASN A 37 31.55 -52.00 24.30
CA ASN A 37 30.52 -52.08 25.36
C ASN A 37 30.70 -51.10 26.54
N ASP A 38 29.53 -50.84 27.14
CA ASP A 38 29.20 -50.35 28.48
C ASP A 38 29.25 -48.85 28.78
N LEU A 39 28.04 -48.26 28.99
CA LEU A 39 27.73 -47.20 29.97
C LEU A 39 26.27 -46.62 29.85
N ILE A 40 25.23 -47.45 29.64
CA ILE A 40 23.83 -46.94 29.51
C ILE A 40 22.84 -47.53 30.53
N ARG A 41 23.21 -48.52 31.36
CA ARG A 41 22.20 -49.27 32.13
C ARG A 41 21.88 -48.82 33.56
N GLU A 42 22.62 -47.88 34.18
CA GLU A 42 22.40 -47.54 35.61
C GLU A 42 21.74 -46.18 35.93
N SER A 43 21.39 -45.34 34.94
CA SER A 43 20.84 -43.98 35.22
C SER A 43 19.29 -43.89 35.30
N ASN A 44 18.56 -45.00 35.17
CA ASN A 44 17.15 -45.00 34.69
C ASN A 44 15.97 -44.82 35.66
N MET A 45 16.13 -44.48 36.95
CA MET A 45 14.99 -44.62 37.89
C MET A 45 14.31 -43.38 38.50
N ARG A 46 14.60 -42.10 38.15
CA ARG A 46 13.98 -40.97 38.91
C ARG A 46 13.43 -39.69 38.22
N SER A 47 13.21 -39.59 36.90
CA SER A 47 12.75 -38.29 36.37
C SER A 47 12.04 -38.29 35.01
N LEU A 48 10.79 -38.76 34.95
CA LEU A 48 9.94 -38.62 33.77
C LEU A 48 8.86 -37.56 34.02
N ARG A 49 8.82 -36.49 33.21
CA ARG A 49 7.71 -35.51 33.22
C ARG A 49 7.09 -35.38 31.82
N ILE A 50 5.77 -35.27 31.75
CA ILE A 50 5.05 -34.97 30.51
C ILE A 50 4.91 -33.46 30.41
N GLU A 51 5.41 -32.88 29.33
CA GLU A 51 5.31 -31.45 29.04
C GLU A 51 4.47 -31.24 27.77
N SER A 52 3.51 -30.32 27.84
CA SER A 52 2.73 -29.88 26.67
C SER A 52 3.55 -28.91 25.84
N ILE A 53 3.64 -29.15 24.53
CA ILE A 53 4.24 -28.19 23.60
C ILE A 53 3.14 -27.19 23.20
N PRO A 54 3.25 -25.90 23.56
CA PRO A 54 2.23 -24.92 23.26
C PRO A 54 2.13 -24.70 21.74
N VAL A 55 0.91 -24.67 21.22
CA VAL A 55 0.60 -24.28 19.85
C VAL A 55 0.05 -22.87 19.90
N SER A 56 0.61 -21.98 19.08
CA SER A 56 0.08 -20.62 18.96
C SER A 56 -1.24 -20.67 18.21
N ARG A 57 -2.25 -19.95 18.67
CA ARG A 57 -3.54 -19.87 17.99
C ARG A 57 -3.37 -19.17 16.62
N GLY A 58 -3.98 -19.73 15.58
CA GLY A 58 -3.89 -19.27 14.19
C GLY A 58 -4.38 -17.84 14.00
N MET A 59 -3.85 -17.14 13.00
CA MET A 59 -4.21 -15.75 12.73
C MET A 59 -5.57 -15.67 12.04
N ILE A 60 -6.36 -14.66 12.38
CA ILE A 60 -7.51 -14.26 11.56
C ILE A 60 -7.05 -13.09 10.69
N LEU A 61 -7.16 -13.25 9.38
CA LEU A 61 -6.69 -12.31 8.37
C LEU A 61 -7.86 -11.77 7.55
N ASP A 62 -7.76 -10.55 7.03
CA ASP A 62 -8.70 -10.00 6.06
C ASP A 62 -8.48 -10.61 4.66
N ARG A 63 -9.32 -10.26 3.69
CA ARG A 63 -9.24 -10.79 2.31
C ARG A 63 -7.90 -10.49 1.62
N ASN A 64 -7.20 -9.46 2.08
CA ASN A 64 -5.90 -9.00 1.60
C ASN A 64 -4.74 -9.48 2.48
N LYS A 65 -4.99 -10.48 3.36
CA LYS A 65 -4.03 -11.08 4.29
C LYS A 65 -3.52 -10.14 5.40
N ARG A 66 -4.26 -9.09 5.74
CA ARG A 66 -3.92 -8.19 6.85
C ARG A 66 -4.42 -8.76 8.18
N PRO A 67 -3.64 -8.66 9.27
CA PRO A 67 -4.02 -9.24 10.55
C PRO A 67 -5.21 -8.53 11.20
N LEU A 68 -6.24 -9.32 11.53
CA LEU A 68 -7.44 -8.90 12.25
C LEU A 68 -7.44 -9.42 13.70
N ALA A 69 -6.86 -10.61 13.92
CA ALA A 69 -6.55 -11.14 15.25
C ALA A 69 -5.24 -11.93 15.22
N VAL A 70 -4.35 -11.64 16.16
CA VAL A 70 -3.01 -12.23 16.26
C VAL A 70 -2.70 -12.66 17.69
N SER A 71 -1.95 -13.76 17.81
CA SER A 71 -1.49 -14.27 19.11
C SER A 71 -0.15 -13.64 19.45
N VAL A 72 -0.10 -12.88 20.55
CA VAL A 72 1.11 -12.20 21.02
C VAL A 72 1.67 -12.99 22.20
N PRO A 73 3.00 -13.25 22.25
CA PRO A 73 3.62 -13.92 23.39
C PRO A 73 3.56 -13.04 24.64
N VAL A 74 3.18 -13.64 25.76
CA VAL A 74 3.08 -13.01 27.09
C VAL A 74 3.59 -13.98 28.14
N HIS A 75 3.78 -13.52 29.37
CA HIS A 75 4.15 -14.38 30.49
C HIS A 75 3.04 -14.42 31.55
N ALA A 76 2.83 -15.59 32.14
CA ALA A 76 2.22 -15.72 33.46
C ALA A 76 3.33 -15.82 34.50
N ILE A 77 3.12 -15.15 35.62
CA ILE A 77 4.00 -15.15 36.77
C ILE A 77 3.34 -16.03 37.82
N TRP A 78 4.07 -17.04 38.27
CA TRP A 78 3.60 -17.99 39.27
C TRP A 78 4.69 -18.21 40.31
N VAL A 79 4.28 -18.70 41.46
CA VAL A 79 5.15 -18.95 42.61
C VAL A 79 5.06 -20.40 43.04
N ASP A 80 6.17 -20.98 43.51
CA ASP A 80 6.22 -22.22 44.30
C ASP A 80 6.29 -21.84 45.79
N PRO A 81 5.16 -21.82 46.53
CA PRO A 81 5.12 -21.47 47.94
C PRO A 81 6.06 -22.30 48.83
N LYS A 82 6.26 -23.58 48.50
CA LYS A 82 7.16 -24.44 49.26
C LYS A 82 8.62 -24.02 49.09
N GLU A 83 9.06 -23.81 47.85
CA GLU A 83 10.41 -23.31 47.55
C GLU A 83 10.64 -21.95 48.22
N LEU A 84 9.64 -21.07 48.20
CA LEU A 84 9.73 -19.75 48.80
C LEU A 84 9.84 -19.81 50.33
N ASN A 85 9.05 -20.66 50.99
CA ASN A 85 9.10 -20.85 52.45
C ASN A 85 10.43 -21.48 52.89
N ASP A 86 10.97 -22.43 52.11
CA ASP A 86 12.28 -23.03 52.35
C ASP A 86 13.42 -21.97 52.30
N HIS A 87 13.20 -20.83 51.62
CA HIS A 87 14.15 -19.70 51.51
C HIS A 87 13.78 -18.50 52.41
N GLY A 88 12.99 -18.70 53.46
CA GLY A 88 12.67 -17.66 54.45
C GLY A 88 11.39 -16.86 54.17
N GLY A 89 10.58 -17.28 53.19
CA GLY A 89 9.26 -16.71 52.92
C GLY A 89 9.28 -15.32 52.27
N ILE A 90 8.15 -14.61 52.32
CA ILE A 90 8.05 -13.23 51.81
C ILE A 90 8.61 -12.27 52.85
N ILE A 91 9.67 -11.56 52.51
CA ILE A 91 10.31 -10.55 53.35
C ILE A 91 9.94 -9.17 52.80
N LYS A 92 9.48 -8.26 53.65
CA LYS A 92 9.14 -6.89 53.23
C LYS A 92 10.42 -6.11 52.90
N ASN A 93 10.85 -6.20 51.65
CA ASN A 93 12.04 -5.53 51.11
C ASN A 93 11.72 -4.88 49.76
N ILE A 94 12.67 -4.08 49.26
CA ILE A 94 12.50 -3.28 48.04
C ILE A 94 12.18 -4.13 46.80
N TYR A 95 12.60 -5.40 46.75
CA TYR A 95 12.37 -6.29 45.61
C TYR A 95 10.95 -6.88 45.63
N TRP A 96 10.43 -7.23 46.80
CA TRP A 96 9.04 -7.68 46.96
C TRP A 96 8.04 -6.53 46.79
N GLU A 97 8.39 -5.31 47.23
CA GLU A 97 7.62 -4.10 46.94
C GLU A 97 7.62 -3.80 45.44
N ALA A 98 8.78 -3.89 44.77
CA ALA A 98 8.86 -3.74 43.32
C ALA A 98 8.01 -4.79 42.57
N LEU A 99 7.95 -6.04 43.04
CA LEU A 99 7.07 -7.08 42.49
C LEU A 99 5.59 -6.71 42.68
N SER A 100 5.23 -6.26 43.88
CA SER A 100 3.87 -5.83 44.25
C SER A 100 3.38 -4.70 43.35
N ASP A 101 4.19 -3.65 43.21
CA ASP A 101 3.92 -2.47 42.39
C ASP A 101 3.79 -2.83 40.92
N THR A 102 4.72 -3.65 40.42
CA THR A 102 4.74 -4.09 39.02
C THR A 102 3.52 -4.91 38.66
N LEU A 103 3.02 -5.74 39.59
CA LEU A 103 1.82 -6.54 39.40
C LEU A 103 0.52 -5.79 39.73
N SER A 104 0.62 -4.60 40.31
CA SER A 104 -0.53 -3.83 40.84
C SER A 104 -1.38 -4.64 41.83
N ILE A 105 -0.73 -5.49 42.63
CA ILE A 105 -1.33 -6.24 43.73
C ILE A 105 -0.78 -5.64 45.02
N SER A 106 -1.60 -5.45 46.05
CA SER A 106 -1.09 -4.97 47.35
C SER A 106 -0.21 -6.03 48.03
N PHE A 107 0.77 -5.60 48.82
CA PHE A 107 1.68 -6.52 49.50
C PHE A 107 0.93 -7.52 50.37
N ASP A 108 -0.11 -7.09 51.08
CA ASP A 108 -0.93 -7.95 51.94
C ASP A 108 -1.68 -9.02 51.12
N GLN A 109 -2.20 -8.66 49.94
CA GLN A 109 -2.84 -9.63 49.04
C GLN A 109 -1.84 -10.64 48.46
N LEU A 110 -0.62 -10.19 48.15
CA LEU A 110 0.44 -11.06 47.67
C LEU A 110 0.87 -12.04 48.78
N PHE A 111 1.05 -11.54 50.01
CA PHE A 111 1.35 -12.35 51.20
C PHE A 111 0.26 -13.41 51.46
N GLN A 112 -1.01 -13.01 51.43
CA GLN A 112 -2.13 -13.94 51.60
C GLN A 112 -2.18 -15.01 50.49
N ARG A 113 -2.01 -14.64 49.22
CA ARG A 113 -2.07 -15.60 48.10
C ARG A 113 -1.01 -16.70 48.19
N VAL A 114 0.15 -16.37 48.74
CA VAL A 114 1.27 -17.31 48.91
C VAL A 114 1.06 -18.17 50.16
N ASN A 115 0.73 -17.56 51.30
CA ASN A 115 0.66 -18.27 52.58
C ASN A 115 -0.63 -19.06 52.79
N ASN A 116 -1.68 -18.82 52.01
CA ASN A 116 -2.91 -19.63 52.07
C ASN A 116 -2.69 -21.10 51.63
N ASN A 117 -1.62 -21.40 50.87
CA ASN A 117 -1.32 -22.76 50.42
C ASN A 117 0.19 -23.06 50.53
N PRO A 118 0.75 -23.18 51.75
CA PRO A 118 2.20 -23.22 51.99
C PRO A 118 2.88 -24.48 51.47
N ASN A 119 2.12 -25.57 51.29
CA ASN A 119 2.60 -26.84 50.73
C ASN A 119 2.38 -26.96 49.22
N SER A 120 1.76 -25.98 48.57
CA SER A 120 1.55 -26.00 47.11
C SER A 120 2.88 -25.82 46.38
N ARG A 121 2.99 -26.45 45.21
CA ARG A 121 4.11 -26.30 44.27
C ARG A 121 3.84 -25.30 43.16
N PHE A 122 2.63 -24.72 43.09
CA PHE A 122 2.22 -23.84 42.00
C PHE A 122 1.04 -22.94 42.40
N VAL A 123 1.23 -21.62 42.30
CA VAL A 123 0.16 -20.60 42.45
C VAL A 123 0.37 -19.47 41.45
N TYR A 124 -0.65 -19.08 40.68
CA TYR A 124 -0.54 -17.91 39.79
C TYR A 124 -0.60 -16.61 40.59
N LEU A 125 0.35 -15.70 40.34
CA LEU A 125 0.34 -14.34 40.87
C LEU A 125 -0.33 -13.38 39.87
N ALA A 126 0.05 -13.48 38.59
CA ALA A 126 -0.55 -12.72 37.50
C ALA A 126 -0.47 -13.51 36.20
N ARG A 127 -1.46 -13.33 35.31
CA ARG A 127 -1.50 -13.98 34.00
C ARG A 127 -1.50 -12.95 32.88
N GLN A 128 -1.05 -13.37 31.69
CA GLN A 128 -0.98 -12.54 30.48
C GLN A 128 -0.30 -11.17 30.63
N VAL A 129 0.79 -11.15 31.39
CA VAL A 129 1.64 -9.99 31.61
C VAL A 129 2.58 -9.80 30.41
N ASN A 130 2.79 -8.55 29.98
CA ASN A 130 3.66 -8.25 28.84
C ASN A 130 5.07 -8.81 29.04
N SER A 131 5.71 -9.23 27.95
CA SER A 131 7.03 -9.87 28.02
C SER A 131 8.10 -9.01 28.70
N GLU A 132 8.07 -7.69 28.49
CA GLU A 132 8.96 -6.73 29.16
C GLU A 132 8.83 -6.76 30.68
N ILE A 133 7.60 -6.82 31.20
CA ILE A 133 7.34 -6.90 32.64
C ILE A 133 7.76 -8.28 33.19
N GLY A 134 7.52 -9.34 32.42
CA GLY A 134 8.00 -10.68 32.78
C GLY A 134 9.52 -10.73 32.90
N GLU A 135 10.24 -10.15 31.93
CA GLU A 135 11.71 -10.06 31.96
C GLU A 135 12.22 -9.22 33.12
N TYR A 136 11.56 -8.09 33.43
CA TYR A 136 11.88 -7.30 34.62
C TYR A 136 11.73 -8.10 35.92
N ILE A 137 10.62 -8.85 36.07
CA ILE A 137 10.40 -9.68 37.26
C ILE A 137 11.43 -10.81 37.35
N LYS A 138 11.85 -11.37 36.21
CA LYS A 138 12.95 -12.34 36.17
C LYS A 138 14.26 -11.74 36.66
N GLN A 139 14.55 -10.47 36.33
CA GLN A 139 15.76 -9.77 36.78
C GLN A 139 15.77 -9.49 38.29
N LEU A 140 14.60 -9.49 38.95
CA LEU A 140 14.52 -9.36 40.42
C LEU A 140 15.09 -10.58 41.16
N ASN A 141 15.28 -11.72 40.48
CA ASN A 141 15.86 -12.96 41.04
C ASN A 141 15.23 -13.40 42.38
N LEU A 142 13.92 -13.23 42.52
CA LEU A 142 13.19 -13.62 43.74
C LEU A 142 13.06 -15.15 43.83
N PRO A 143 13.35 -15.76 45.00
CA PRO A 143 13.25 -17.20 45.18
C PRO A 143 11.81 -17.68 44.99
N GLY A 144 11.62 -18.85 44.37
CA GLY A 144 10.29 -19.42 44.14
C GLY A 144 9.42 -18.71 43.09
N ILE A 145 9.84 -17.58 42.49
CA ILE A 145 9.10 -16.88 41.44
C ILE A 145 9.54 -17.36 40.06
N HIS A 146 8.57 -17.82 39.27
CA HIS A 146 8.81 -18.44 37.98
C HIS A 146 7.94 -17.82 36.88
N LEU A 147 8.47 -17.83 35.65
CA LEU A 147 7.74 -17.40 34.46
C LEU A 147 7.24 -18.60 33.67
N LYS A 148 5.99 -18.53 33.23
CA LYS A 148 5.40 -19.47 32.28
C LYS A 148 5.03 -18.70 31.01
N LYS A 149 5.54 -19.16 29.85
CA LYS A 149 5.15 -18.57 28.56
C LYS A 149 3.67 -18.88 28.29
N GLU A 150 2.92 -17.83 27.99
CA GLU A 150 1.52 -17.88 27.57
C GLU A 150 1.35 -17.09 26.26
N SER A 151 0.14 -17.11 25.71
CA SER A 151 -0.22 -16.26 24.57
C SER A 151 -1.47 -15.48 24.89
N LYS A 152 -1.53 -14.24 24.41
CA LYS A 152 -2.69 -13.37 24.51
C LYS A 152 -3.16 -12.98 23.12
N ARG A 153 -4.48 -12.95 22.92
CA ARG A 153 -5.05 -12.51 21.65
C ARG A 153 -5.06 -10.98 21.57
N TYR A 154 -4.60 -10.44 20.44
CA TYR A 154 -4.59 -9.02 20.13
C TYR A 154 -5.33 -8.76 18.82
N TYR A 155 -6.14 -7.70 18.81
CA TYR A 155 -7.06 -7.35 17.73
C TYR A 155 -6.69 -5.96 17.15
N PRO A 156 -5.92 -5.88 16.05
CA PRO A 156 -5.35 -4.62 15.57
C PRO A 156 -6.37 -3.54 15.20
N ILE A 157 -7.48 -3.91 14.55
CA ILE A 157 -8.54 -2.97 14.14
C ILE A 157 -9.60 -2.71 15.23
N GLY A 158 -9.44 -3.33 16.40
CA GLY A 158 -10.22 -3.06 17.62
C GLY A 158 -11.73 -3.08 17.40
N GLN A 159 -12.39 -1.95 17.72
CA GLN A 159 -13.86 -1.83 17.72
C GLN A 159 -14.50 -2.02 16.34
N ALA A 160 -13.75 -1.81 15.26
CA ALA A 160 -14.32 -1.84 13.91
C ALA A 160 -14.84 -3.22 13.51
N ALA A 161 -14.23 -4.31 14.00
CA ALA A 161 -14.63 -5.69 13.68
C ALA A 161 -14.87 -6.56 14.91
N ALA A 162 -15.06 -5.95 16.08
CA ALA A 162 -15.21 -6.65 17.35
C ALA A 162 -16.35 -7.70 17.32
N HIS A 163 -17.50 -7.38 16.71
CA HIS A 163 -18.64 -8.30 16.63
C HIS A 163 -18.46 -9.46 15.65
N ILE A 164 -17.66 -9.26 14.59
CA ILE A 164 -17.36 -10.33 13.63
C ILE A 164 -16.34 -11.27 14.26
N ILE A 165 -15.21 -10.72 14.70
CA ILE A 165 -14.08 -11.52 15.17
C ILE A 165 -14.41 -12.15 16.52
N GLY A 166 -15.01 -11.38 17.43
CA GLY A 166 -15.25 -11.80 18.80
C GLY A 166 -14.00 -11.70 19.68
N ILE A 167 -13.99 -12.49 20.75
CA ILE A 167 -12.96 -12.47 21.79
C ILE A 167 -12.57 -13.88 22.24
N THR A 168 -11.38 -14.02 22.82
CA THR A 168 -10.97 -15.21 23.56
C THR A 168 -10.98 -14.97 25.07
N ASN A 169 -11.08 -16.03 25.87
CA ASN A 169 -10.84 -15.98 27.31
C ASN A 169 -9.33 -15.95 27.63
N ILE A 170 -9.01 -15.99 28.93
CA ILE A 170 -7.63 -15.95 29.44
C ILE A 170 -6.83 -17.21 29.00
N ASP A 171 -7.52 -18.31 28.73
CA ASP A 171 -6.94 -19.58 28.27
C ASP A 171 -6.92 -19.72 26.73
N SER A 172 -7.11 -18.61 26.01
CA SER A 172 -7.07 -18.54 24.54
C SER A 172 -8.14 -19.37 23.82
N GLN A 173 -9.24 -19.69 24.50
CA GLN A 173 -10.45 -20.31 23.92
C GLN A 173 -11.40 -19.22 23.43
N GLY A 174 -11.97 -19.39 22.24
CA GLY A 174 -12.92 -18.45 21.65
C GLY A 174 -14.26 -18.43 22.38
N ILE A 175 -14.74 -17.23 22.72
CA ILE A 175 -15.98 -17.01 23.50
C ILE A 175 -17.09 -16.37 22.67
N GLU A 176 -16.74 -15.53 21.69
CA GLU A 176 -17.69 -14.83 20.83
C GLU A 176 -17.22 -14.85 19.37
N GLY A 177 -18.14 -14.52 18.46
CA GLY A 177 -17.85 -14.31 17.04
C GLY A 177 -17.12 -15.48 16.37
N LEU A 178 -16.26 -15.16 15.40
CA LEU A 178 -15.44 -16.13 14.69
C LEU A 178 -14.44 -16.85 15.59
N GLU A 179 -13.94 -16.20 16.63
CA GLU A 179 -13.04 -16.85 17.60
C GLU A 179 -13.71 -18.09 18.20
N LYS A 180 -15.00 -18.01 18.54
CA LYS A 180 -15.77 -19.16 19.04
C LYS A 180 -16.22 -20.10 17.93
N SER A 181 -16.79 -19.57 16.85
CA SER A 181 -17.30 -20.40 15.75
C SER A 181 -16.21 -21.28 15.12
N PHE A 182 -14.97 -20.79 15.05
CA PHE A 182 -13.82 -21.47 14.45
C PHE A 182 -12.77 -21.85 15.50
N ASP A 183 -13.16 -22.00 16.78
CA ASP A 183 -12.22 -22.29 17.85
C ASP A 183 -11.35 -23.53 17.58
N PRO A 184 -11.90 -24.69 17.14
CA PRO A 184 -11.09 -25.88 16.85
C PRO A 184 -10.13 -25.70 15.66
N TRP A 185 -10.48 -24.83 14.70
CA TRP A 185 -9.63 -24.52 13.54
C TRP A 185 -8.44 -23.64 13.95
N LEU A 186 -8.71 -22.66 14.82
CA LEU A 186 -7.75 -21.66 15.25
C LEU A 186 -6.84 -22.18 16.38
N SER A 187 -7.31 -23.03 17.29
CA SER A 187 -6.54 -23.49 18.45
C SER A 187 -5.42 -24.47 18.10
N GLY A 188 -5.61 -25.29 17.05
CA GLY A 188 -4.79 -26.49 16.84
C GLY A 188 -4.92 -27.49 18.01
N MET A 189 -4.09 -28.53 18.02
CA MET A 189 -3.98 -29.44 19.18
C MET A 189 -2.55 -29.47 19.70
N PRO A 190 -2.33 -29.16 21.00
CA PRO A 190 -1.00 -29.22 21.60
C PRO A 190 -0.43 -30.64 21.56
N GLY A 191 0.84 -30.75 21.17
CA GLY A 191 1.58 -32.01 21.26
C GLY A 191 1.94 -32.32 22.71
N LYS A 192 2.15 -33.60 23.01
CA LYS A 192 2.71 -34.04 24.30
C LYS A 192 4.08 -34.63 24.06
N ARG A 193 5.08 -34.14 24.79
CA ARG A 193 6.40 -34.77 24.87
C ARG A 193 6.65 -35.26 26.29
N LYS A 194 7.23 -36.44 26.42
CA LYS A 194 7.84 -36.91 27.66
C LYS A 194 9.27 -36.37 27.65
N ILE A 195 9.63 -35.62 28.68
CA ILE A 195 10.99 -35.14 28.88
C ILE A 195 11.59 -35.84 30.09
N ARG A 196 12.85 -36.21 29.95
CA ARG A 196 13.67 -36.72 31.05
C ARG A 196 14.61 -35.63 31.52
N LYS A 197 14.66 -35.34 32.82
CA LYS A 197 15.50 -34.26 33.39
C LYS A 197 16.53 -34.80 34.38
N ASP A 198 17.72 -34.23 34.45
CA ASP A 198 18.71 -34.57 35.48
C ASP A 198 18.37 -33.93 36.84
N ARG A 199 19.20 -34.21 37.87
CA ARG A 199 19.08 -33.64 39.22
C ARG A 199 19.26 -32.12 39.29
N PHE A 200 19.73 -31.49 38.22
CA PHE A 200 19.90 -30.05 38.05
C PHE A 200 18.83 -29.44 37.12
N GLY A 201 17.82 -30.22 36.70
CA GLY A 201 16.71 -29.78 35.87
C GLY A 201 16.98 -29.75 34.35
N LYS A 202 18.16 -30.18 33.90
CA LYS A 202 18.60 -30.19 32.50
C LYS A 202 17.98 -31.37 31.75
N ILE A 203 17.45 -31.14 30.54
CA ILE A 203 16.73 -32.17 29.78
C ILE A 203 17.73 -33.13 29.12
N ILE A 204 17.63 -34.42 29.41
CA ILE A 204 18.50 -35.51 28.93
C ILE A 204 17.89 -36.20 27.69
N GLU A 205 16.56 -36.34 27.63
CA GLU A 205 15.92 -37.16 26.60
C GLU A 205 14.52 -36.62 26.23
N HIS A 206 14.20 -36.60 24.93
CA HIS A 206 12.92 -36.17 24.38
C HIS A 206 12.18 -37.33 23.72
N ILE A 207 11.05 -37.77 24.29
CA ILE A 207 10.20 -38.83 23.73
C ILE A 207 8.85 -38.21 23.34
N LEU A 208 8.57 -38.08 22.04
CA LEU A 208 7.31 -37.52 21.53
C LEU A 208 6.16 -38.53 21.72
N LEU A 209 5.18 -38.20 22.56
CA LEU A 209 4.02 -39.07 22.85
C LEU A 209 2.85 -38.80 21.89
N LYS A 210 2.64 -37.54 21.51
CA LYS A 210 1.57 -37.15 20.57
C LYS A 210 2.07 -36.04 19.65
N LYS A 211 1.94 -36.25 18.33
CA LYS A 211 2.31 -35.26 17.31
C LYS A 211 1.47 -33.99 17.47
N ILE A 212 2.12 -32.85 17.27
CA ILE A 212 1.49 -31.52 17.30
C ILE A 212 0.59 -31.39 16.06
N GLN A 213 -0.64 -30.91 16.23
CA GLN A 213 -1.47 -30.44 15.12
C GLN A 213 -1.41 -28.92 15.09
N GLN A 214 -0.78 -28.36 14.06
CA GLN A 214 -0.63 -26.91 13.92
C GLN A 214 -2.00 -26.24 13.80
N SER A 215 -2.13 -25.06 14.42
CA SER A 215 -3.23 -24.14 14.17
C SER A 215 -3.27 -23.74 12.71
N LYS A 216 -4.46 -23.45 12.18
CA LYS A 216 -4.62 -22.91 10.83
C LYS A 216 -5.07 -21.46 10.88
N ASP A 217 -4.56 -20.67 9.95
CA ASP A 217 -5.03 -19.30 9.76
C ASP A 217 -6.41 -19.32 9.10
N LEU A 218 -7.20 -18.27 9.36
CA LEU A 218 -8.52 -18.06 8.78
C LEU A 218 -8.50 -16.76 7.97
N ILE A 219 -8.78 -16.85 6.68
CA ILE A 219 -8.82 -15.69 5.78
C ILE A 219 -10.29 -15.31 5.54
N LEU A 220 -10.69 -14.11 5.97
CA LEU A 220 -12.05 -13.62 5.87
C LEU A 220 -12.32 -12.97 4.50
N SER A 221 -13.59 -12.93 4.10
CA SER A 221 -14.05 -12.17 2.93
C SER A 221 -14.05 -10.66 3.18
N ILE A 222 -14.03 -10.26 4.46
CA ILE A 222 -13.95 -8.89 4.94
C ILE A 222 -12.72 -8.18 4.39
N ASP A 223 -12.92 -6.96 3.89
CA ASP A 223 -11.84 -6.02 3.59
C ASP A 223 -11.59 -5.12 4.80
N GLY A 224 -10.41 -5.20 5.42
CA GLY A 224 -10.12 -4.45 6.65
C GLY A 224 -10.21 -2.93 6.50
N ASN A 225 -9.95 -2.40 5.30
CA ASN A 225 -10.08 -0.96 5.04
C ASN A 225 -11.54 -0.56 4.89
N LEU A 226 -12.32 -1.30 4.09
CA LEU A 226 -13.76 -1.04 3.95
C LEU A 226 -14.45 -1.19 5.30
N GLN A 227 -14.17 -2.25 6.06
CA GLN A 227 -14.72 -2.47 7.40
C GLN A 227 -14.50 -1.27 8.33
N THR A 228 -13.26 -0.75 8.39
CA THR A 228 -12.92 0.39 9.26
C THR A 228 -13.63 1.66 8.83
N LEU A 229 -13.77 1.86 7.52
CA LEU A 229 -14.40 3.04 6.96
C LEU A 229 -15.92 3.02 7.15
N VAL A 230 -16.57 1.89 6.87
CA VAL A 230 -18.00 1.67 7.09
C VAL A 230 -18.32 1.84 8.58
N TYR A 231 -17.51 1.27 9.48
CA TYR A 231 -17.63 1.47 10.93
C TYR A 231 -17.59 2.96 11.30
N LYS A 232 -16.62 3.72 10.77
CA LYS A 232 -16.48 5.15 11.07
C LYS A 232 -17.71 5.95 10.60
N LYS A 233 -18.20 5.69 9.39
CA LYS A 233 -19.36 6.37 8.82
C LYS A 233 -20.65 6.02 9.57
N LEU A 234 -20.85 4.75 9.90
CA LEU A 234 -21.98 4.31 10.71
C LEU A 234 -21.95 4.96 12.11
N LYS A 235 -20.79 4.97 12.78
CA LYS A 235 -20.63 5.61 14.09
C LYS A 235 -21.00 7.09 14.05
N GLN A 236 -20.45 7.81 13.07
CA GLN A 236 -20.77 9.23 12.87
C GLN A 236 -22.28 9.45 12.66
N SER A 237 -22.92 8.62 11.84
CA SER A 237 -24.37 8.74 11.60
C SER A 237 -25.21 8.43 12.84
N VAL A 238 -24.86 7.40 13.61
CA VAL A 238 -25.56 7.07 14.87
C VAL A 238 -25.42 8.20 15.88
N GLU A 239 -24.23 8.79 16.02
CA GLU A 239 -23.99 9.94 16.90
C GLU A 239 -24.76 11.19 16.44
N LEU A 240 -24.71 11.52 15.14
CA LEU A 240 -25.41 12.67 14.55
C LEU A 240 -26.92 12.57 14.74
N ASN A 241 -27.49 11.38 14.53
CA ASN A 241 -28.93 11.14 14.67
C ASN A 241 -29.34 10.81 16.12
N LYS A 242 -28.41 10.81 17.08
CA LYS A 242 -28.63 10.40 18.48
C LYS A 242 -29.38 9.05 18.58
N ALA A 243 -29.03 8.12 17.70
CA ALA A 243 -29.71 6.84 17.57
C ALA A 243 -29.25 5.85 18.66
N GLU A 244 -30.12 4.89 19.02
CA GLU A 244 -29.80 3.85 20.00
C GLU A 244 -28.73 2.89 19.48
N SER A 245 -28.87 2.48 18.21
CA SER A 245 -27.92 1.60 17.55
C SER A 245 -27.97 1.77 16.03
N GLY A 246 -27.00 1.19 15.33
CA GLY A 246 -27.00 1.10 13.88
C GLY A 246 -26.24 -0.11 13.39
N THR A 247 -26.56 -0.56 12.18
CA THR A 247 -25.94 -1.69 11.50
C THR A 247 -25.73 -1.36 10.02
N ALA A 248 -24.59 -1.75 9.47
CA ALA A 248 -24.33 -1.67 8.03
C ALA A 248 -23.66 -2.95 7.53
N ILE A 249 -24.16 -3.50 6.42
CA ILE A 249 -23.67 -4.74 5.81
C ILE A 249 -23.47 -4.51 4.32
N LEU A 250 -22.25 -4.80 3.85
CA LEU A 250 -21.84 -4.69 2.47
C LEU A 250 -21.52 -6.08 1.91
N VAL A 251 -22.17 -6.45 0.82
CA VAL A 251 -22.05 -7.77 0.18
C VAL A 251 -21.62 -7.60 -1.28
N ASN A 252 -20.73 -8.46 -1.75
CA ASN A 252 -20.42 -8.62 -3.17
C ASN A 252 -21.48 -9.50 -3.82
N VAL A 253 -22.26 -8.93 -4.74
CA VAL A 253 -23.46 -9.61 -5.29
C VAL A 253 -23.12 -10.82 -6.16
N ASN A 254 -21.93 -10.85 -6.77
CA ASN A 254 -21.51 -11.93 -7.67
C ASN A 254 -20.99 -13.17 -6.93
N THR A 255 -20.75 -13.06 -5.62
CA THR A 255 -20.08 -14.11 -4.84
C THR A 255 -20.78 -14.45 -3.53
N GLY A 256 -21.63 -13.56 -3.00
CA GLY A 256 -22.17 -13.68 -1.65
C GLY A 256 -21.16 -13.31 -0.55
N GLU A 257 -19.94 -12.88 -0.91
CA GLU A 257 -18.93 -12.47 0.07
C GLU A 257 -19.35 -11.21 0.83
N ILE A 258 -19.29 -11.27 2.16
CA ILE A 258 -19.47 -10.11 3.02
C ILE A 258 -18.16 -9.31 3.09
N LEU A 259 -18.16 -8.11 2.52
CA LEU A 259 -16.98 -7.24 2.47
C LEU A 259 -16.84 -6.37 3.73
N ALA A 260 -17.96 -6.00 4.33
CA ALA A 260 -18.00 -5.32 5.62
C ALA A 260 -19.30 -5.64 6.38
N MET A 261 -19.23 -5.79 7.70
CA MET A 261 -20.37 -5.97 8.59
C MET A 261 -20.10 -5.27 9.92
N THR A 262 -20.82 -4.20 10.22
CA THR A 262 -20.52 -3.38 11.40
C THR A 262 -21.77 -3.03 12.19
N ASN A 263 -21.63 -2.92 13.51
CA ASN A 263 -22.67 -2.51 14.43
C ASN A 263 -22.16 -1.41 15.37
N ILE A 264 -23.06 -0.51 15.73
CA ILE A 264 -22.85 0.53 16.75
C ILE A 264 -24.02 0.42 17.75
N PRO A 265 -23.79 0.46 19.08
CA PRO A 265 -22.49 0.58 19.75
C PRO A 265 -21.60 -0.66 19.55
N SER A 266 -20.28 -0.45 19.62
CA SER A 266 -19.25 -1.50 19.56
C SER A 266 -18.37 -1.42 20.81
N TYR A 267 -17.47 -2.39 20.99
CA TYR A 267 -16.60 -2.53 22.15
C TYR A 267 -15.15 -2.79 21.72
N ASN A 268 -14.18 -2.50 22.60
CA ASN A 268 -12.78 -2.80 22.32
C ASN A 268 -12.45 -4.23 22.76
N PRO A 269 -12.20 -5.18 21.84
CA PRO A 269 -11.92 -6.57 22.21
C PRO A 269 -10.57 -6.74 22.93
N ASN A 270 -9.68 -5.74 22.87
CA ASN A 270 -8.42 -5.73 23.63
C ASN A 270 -8.58 -5.25 25.09
N ASN A 271 -9.69 -4.59 25.43
CA ASN A 271 -9.96 -4.08 26.77
C ASN A 271 -11.48 -4.03 27.06
N LEU A 272 -11.93 -4.96 27.90
CA LEU A 272 -13.34 -5.18 28.21
C LEU A 272 -13.86 -4.43 29.45
N VAL A 273 -13.04 -3.60 30.11
CA VAL A 273 -13.37 -2.99 31.42
C VAL A 273 -14.66 -2.13 31.39
N LYS A 274 -14.97 -1.49 30.25
CA LYS A 274 -16.17 -0.65 30.07
C LYS A 274 -17.22 -1.25 29.14
N THR A 275 -17.16 -2.57 28.92
CA THR A 275 -18.01 -3.25 27.93
C THR A 275 -19.24 -3.86 28.58
N ASN A 276 -20.42 -3.38 28.19
CA ASN A 276 -21.69 -3.97 28.61
C ASN A 276 -22.12 -5.07 27.64
N LYS A 277 -22.90 -6.06 28.11
CA LYS A 277 -23.39 -7.18 27.28
C LYS A 277 -24.13 -6.71 26.02
N SER A 278 -24.89 -5.61 26.10
CA SER A 278 -25.60 -5.04 24.94
C SER A 278 -24.68 -4.53 23.83
N MET A 279 -23.45 -4.11 24.16
CA MET A 279 -22.45 -3.67 23.18
C MET A 279 -21.77 -4.84 22.48
N MET A 280 -21.76 -6.03 23.10
CA MET A 280 -21.17 -7.24 22.53
C MET A 280 -22.08 -7.93 21.50
N ARG A 281 -23.38 -7.61 21.51
CA ARG A 281 -24.38 -8.18 20.62
C ARG A 281 -24.09 -7.83 19.16
N ASN A 282 -23.93 -8.86 18.31
CA ASN A 282 -23.83 -8.67 16.87
C ASN A 282 -25.23 -8.46 16.27
N ARG A 283 -25.68 -7.21 16.22
CA ARG A 283 -27.04 -6.83 15.80
C ARG A 283 -27.35 -7.22 14.35
N ALA A 284 -26.35 -7.28 13.48
CA ALA A 284 -26.48 -7.73 12.10
C ALA A 284 -27.13 -9.12 11.94
N ILE A 285 -26.89 -10.01 12.90
CA ILE A 285 -27.38 -11.40 12.87
C ILE A 285 -28.39 -11.71 13.98
N THR A 286 -28.43 -10.91 15.05
CA THR A 286 -29.25 -11.20 16.25
C THR A 286 -30.49 -10.31 16.35
N ASP A 287 -30.46 -9.08 15.85
CA ASP A 287 -31.62 -8.17 15.94
C ASP A 287 -32.56 -8.47 14.78
N ILE A 288 -33.84 -8.58 15.10
CA ILE A 288 -34.92 -8.75 14.13
C ILE A 288 -35.79 -7.49 14.15
N PHE A 289 -36.28 -7.10 12.97
CA PHE A 289 -37.19 -5.98 12.83
C PHE A 289 -38.10 -6.17 11.62
N GLU A 290 -39.22 -5.47 11.61
CA GLU A 290 -40.10 -5.45 10.45
C GLU A 290 -39.46 -4.64 9.32
N PRO A 291 -39.27 -5.24 8.13
CA PRO A 291 -38.53 -4.58 7.04
C PRO A 291 -39.30 -3.43 6.39
N GLY A 292 -40.63 -3.36 6.59
CA GLY A 292 -41.47 -2.31 6.03
C GLY A 292 -41.31 -2.20 4.51
N SER A 293 -41.24 -0.97 3.99
CA SER A 293 -41.19 -0.71 2.55
C SER A 293 -40.00 -1.34 1.80
N ILE A 294 -39.00 -1.89 2.49
CA ILE A 294 -37.83 -2.56 1.90
C ILE A 294 -38.20 -3.83 1.13
N VAL A 295 -39.33 -4.50 1.45
CA VAL A 295 -39.78 -5.73 0.76
C VAL A 295 -40.66 -5.47 -0.46
N LYS A 296 -41.12 -4.24 -0.70
CA LYS A 296 -41.99 -3.92 -1.85
C LYS A 296 -41.44 -4.35 -3.21
N PRO A 297 -40.13 -4.24 -3.50
CA PRO A 297 -39.56 -4.79 -4.72
C PRO A 297 -39.85 -6.29 -4.89
N ILE A 298 -39.86 -7.06 -3.80
CA ILE A 298 -40.14 -8.50 -3.83
C ILE A 298 -41.60 -8.77 -4.24
N VAL A 299 -42.55 -7.95 -3.76
CA VAL A 299 -43.96 -8.05 -4.17
C VAL A 299 -44.12 -7.76 -5.66
N ILE A 300 -43.43 -6.73 -6.18
CA ILE A 300 -43.43 -6.41 -7.61
C ILE A 300 -42.80 -7.55 -8.43
N ILE A 301 -41.71 -8.16 -7.94
CA ILE A 301 -41.11 -9.35 -8.58
C ILE A 301 -42.12 -10.49 -8.66
N SER A 302 -42.80 -10.80 -7.55
CA SER A 302 -43.82 -11.85 -7.49
C SER A 302 -44.97 -11.59 -8.46
N ALA A 303 -45.49 -10.35 -8.48
CA ALA A 303 -46.60 -9.97 -9.34
C ALA A 303 -46.25 -9.98 -10.84
N LEU A 304 -45.03 -9.55 -11.21
CA LEU A 304 -44.54 -9.64 -12.59
C LEU A 304 -44.30 -11.10 -13.01
N GLN A 305 -43.84 -11.95 -12.10
CA GLN A 305 -43.61 -13.37 -12.36
C GLN A 305 -44.91 -14.15 -12.58
N GLN A 306 -45.94 -13.82 -11.81
CA GLN A 306 -47.29 -14.40 -11.95
C GLN A 306 -48.11 -13.75 -13.09
N GLY A 307 -47.57 -12.74 -13.78
CA GLY A 307 -48.27 -12.03 -14.85
C GLY A 307 -49.46 -11.17 -14.39
N ILE A 308 -49.60 -10.91 -13.08
CA ILE A 308 -50.67 -10.10 -12.49
C ILE A 308 -50.56 -8.63 -12.93
N ILE A 309 -49.34 -8.14 -13.10
CA ILE A 309 -49.06 -6.79 -13.60
C ILE A 309 -48.04 -6.82 -14.75
N LYS A 310 -48.05 -5.77 -15.55
CA LYS A 310 -47.01 -5.43 -16.52
C LYS A 310 -46.26 -4.19 -16.04
N GLU A 311 -45.12 -3.89 -16.67
CA GLU A 311 -44.26 -2.74 -16.32
C GLU A 311 -45.00 -1.40 -16.30
N ASN A 312 -45.89 -1.20 -17.28
CA ASN A 312 -46.68 0.04 -17.43
C ASN A 312 -48.11 -0.09 -16.88
N SER A 313 -48.42 -1.12 -16.09
CA SER A 313 -49.73 -1.24 -15.44
C SER A 313 -49.96 -0.05 -14.52
N ILE A 314 -51.15 0.55 -14.61
CA ILE A 314 -51.60 1.65 -13.75
C ILE A 314 -52.49 1.06 -12.68
N ILE A 315 -52.18 1.33 -11.41
CA ILE A 315 -52.93 0.88 -10.24
C ILE A 315 -53.56 2.10 -9.58
N ASP A 316 -54.85 2.02 -9.26
CA ASP A 316 -55.53 3.02 -8.42
C ASP A 316 -54.92 3.01 -7.02
N THR A 317 -54.39 4.14 -6.56
CA THR A 317 -53.70 4.27 -5.27
C THR A 317 -54.45 5.11 -4.24
N ARG A 318 -55.74 5.38 -4.48
CA ARG A 318 -56.59 6.05 -3.50
C ARG A 318 -56.75 5.20 -2.23
N PRO A 319 -56.64 5.80 -1.02
CA PRO A 319 -56.83 5.09 0.24
C PRO A 319 -58.14 4.31 0.29
N TYR A 320 -58.11 3.13 0.91
CA TYR A 320 -59.29 2.26 1.01
C TYR A 320 -59.35 1.59 2.39
N ILE A 321 -60.54 1.13 2.76
CA ILE A 321 -60.79 0.42 4.03
C ILE A 321 -60.85 -1.08 3.75
N LEU A 322 -60.15 -1.85 4.58
CA LEU A 322 -60.08 -3.30 4.50
C LEU A 322 -60.24 -3.89 5.89
N ASN A 323 -61.29 -4.68 6.13
CA ASN A 323 -61.61 -5.27 7.44
C ASN A 323 -61.64 -4.23 8.59
N GLY A 324 -62.13 -3.01 8.33
CA GLY A 324 -62.18 -1.91 9.30
C GLY A 324 -60.88 -1.10 9.43
N TYR A 325 -59.78 -1.53 8.79
CA TYR A 325 -58.49 -0.82 8.81
C TYR A 325 -58.30 0.01 7.54
N ARG A 326 -57.90 1.27 7.70
CA ARG A 326 -57.61 2.17 6.58
C ARG A 326 -56.18 1.96 6.07
N ILE A 327 -56.04 1.47 4.84
CA ILE A 327 -54.76 1.41 4.13
C ILE A 327 -54.52 2.76 3.45
N LYS A 328 -53.41 3.41 3.77
CA LYS A 328 -53.03 4.73 3.24
C LYS A 328 -51.54 4.85 3.00
N ASP A 329 -51.19 5.82 2.15
CA ASP A 329 -49.83 6.23 1.87
C ASP A 329 -49.43 7.41 2.77
N VAL A 330 -48.17 7.85 2.65
CA VAL A 330 -47.72 9.09 3.31
C VAL A 330 -48.33 10.31 2.64
N VAL A 331 -48.51 10.24 1.32
CA VAL A 331 -49.17 11.24 0.48
C VAL A 331 -50.15 10.48 -0.41
N ASP A 332 -51.36 11.00 -0.57
CA ASP A 332 -52.39 10.37 -1.39
C ASP A 332 -52.10 10.61 -2.88
N TYR A 333 -52.31 9.57 -3.68
CA TYR A 333 -52.13 9.58 -5.13
C TYR A 333 -53.33 8.92 -5.79
N ASP A 334 -53.85 9.48 -6.88
CA ASP A 334 -55.00 8.90 -7.59
C ASP A 334 -54.65 7.54 -8.21
N SER A 335 -53.55 7.50 -8.97
CA SER A 335 -53.04 6.27 -9.56
C SER A 335 -51.52 6.35 -9.77
N LEU A 336 -50.87 5.19 -9.74
CA LEU A 336 -49.43 5.06 -9.96
C LEU A 336 -49.13 3.86 -10.86
N THR A 337 -48.07 3.98 -11.65
CA THR A 337 -47.47 2.83 -12.34
C THR A 337 -46.74 1.91 -11.35
N ALA A 338 -46.36 0.71 -11.76
CA ALA A 338 -45.51 -0.17 -10.93
C ALA A 338 -44.19 0.52 -10.50
N GLU A 339 -43.57 1.29 -11.40
CA GLU A 339 -42.42 2.16 -11.06
C GLU A 339 -42.82 3.23 -10.05
N GLY A 340 -43.94 3.94 -10.28
CA GLY A 340 -44.46 4.96 -9.39
C GLY A 340 -44.71 4.46 -7.97
N ILE A 341 -45.22 3.23 -7.83
CA ILE A 341 -45.44 2.56 -6.54
C ILE A 341 -44.12 2.40 -5.78
N LEU A 342 -43.04 1.96 -6.43
CA LEU A 342 -41.73 1.86 -5.79
C LEU A 342 -41.12 3.24 -5.50
N LYS A 343 -41.19 4.16 -6.48
CA LYS A 343 -40.68 5.54 -6.40
C LYS A 343 -41.25 6.29 -5.20
N LYS A 344 -42.59 6.30 -5.08
CA LYS A 344 -43.35 6.96 -4.02
C LYS A 344 -43.54 6.11 -2.77
N SER A 345 -43.16 4.83 -2.83
CA SER A 345 -43.32 3.87 -1.73
C SER A 345 -44.78 3.71 -1.30
N SER A 346 -45.71 3.60 -2.25
CA SER A 346 -47.15 3.44 -1.99
C SER A 346 -47.44 2.11 -1.30
N ASN A 347 -48.06 2.13 -0.12
CA ASN A 347 -48.64 0.97 0.57
C ASN A 347 -49.93 0.52 -0.13
N VAL A 348 -50.77 1.46 -0.56
CA VAL A 348 -52.04 1.18 -1.25
C VAL A 348 -51.80 0.41 -2.55
N GLY A 349 -50.83 0.85 -3.36
CA GLY A 349 -50.52 0.21 -4.63
C GLY A 349 -50.04 -1.23 -4.46
N VAL A 350 -49.07 -1.46 -3.57
CA VAL A 350 -48.56 -2.84 -3.31
C VAL A 350 -49.58 -3.72 -2.59
N SER A 351 -50.48 -3.17 -1.77
CA SER A 351 -51.52 -3.97 -1.12
C SER A 351 -52.59 -4.41 -2.12
N LYS A 352 -53.01 -3.54 -3.05
CA LYS A 352 -53.91 -3.94 -4.14
C LYS A 352 -53.29 -5.01 -5.04
N ILE A 353 -52.03 -4.84 -5.43
CA ILE A 353 -51.28 -5.86 -6.19
C ILE A 353 -51.24 -7.19 -5.41
N ALA A 354 -50.96 -7.15 -4.11
CA ALA A 354 -50.94 -8.35 -3.28
C ALA A 354 -52.31 -9.00 -3.14
N LEU A 355 -53.39 -8.23 -2.99
CA LEU A 355 -54.74 -8.78 -2.91
C LEU A 355 -55.13 -9.53 -4.19
N SER A 356 -54.62 -9.10 -5.35
CA SER A 356 -54.85 -9.73 -6.66
C SER A 356 -54.03 -10.99 -6.95
N MET A 357 -53.04 -11.36 -6.11
CA MET A 357 -52.25 -12.59 -6.27
C MET A 357 -52.59 -13.63 -5.18
N PRO A 358 -52.45 -14.94 -5.39
CA PRO A 358 -52.51 -15.92 -4.30
C PRO A 358 -51.48 -15.61 -3.20
N ILE A 359 -51.83 -15.81 -1.92
CA ILE A 359 -50.88 -15.53 -0.81
C ILE A 359 -49.69 -16.47 -0.85
N GLU A 360 -49.90 -17.70 -1.33
CA GLU A 360 -48.92 -18.75 -1.51
C GLU A 360 -47.77 -18.27 -2.40
N SER A 361 -48.08 -17.56 -3.49
CA SER A 361 -47.08 -17.00 -4.40
C SER A 361 -46.18 -15.97 -3.71
N LEU A 362 -46.77 -15.13 -2.85
CA LEU A 362 -46.02 -14.13 -2.08
C LEU A 362 -45.14 -14.79 -1.01
N LEU A 363 -45.69 -15.77 -0.29
CA LEU A 363 -44.96 -16.55 0.72
C LEU A 363 -43.78 -17.30 0.10
N GLU A 364 -44.01 -17.99 -1.01
CA GLU A 364 -42.97 -18.69 -1.78
C GLU A 364 -41.88 -17.71 -2.21
N THR A 365 -42.25 -16.54 -2.73
CA THR A 365 -41.27 -15.52 -3.15
C THR A 365 -40.38 -15.08 -1.97
N TYR A 366 -40.96 -14.80 -0.80
CA TYR A 366 -40.17 -14.43 0.39
C TYR A 366 -39.26 -15.58 0.89
N GLN A 367 -39.74 -16.82 0.86
CA GLN A 367 -38.96 -18.01 1.22
C GLN A 367 -37.81 -18.27 0.24
N LEU A 368 -38.06 -18.05 -1.05
CA LEU A 368 -37.06 -18.12 -2.12
C LEU A 368 -35.94 -17.09 -1.90
N PHE A 369 -36.27 -15.90 -1.39
CA PHE A 369 -35.28 -14.90 -0.95
C PHE A 369 -34.61 -15.24 0.40
N GLY A 370 -35.08 -16.26 1.13
CA GLY A 370 -34.50 -16.74 2.38
C GLY A 370 -34.96 -16.02 3.64
N LEU A 371 -36.12 -15.35 3.63
CA LEU A 371 -36.63 -14.61 4.79
C LEU A 371 -37.24 -15.49 5.90
N ASP A 372 -37.38 -16.80 5.67
CA ASP A 372 -37.97 -17.78 6.60
C ASP A 372 -36.93 -18.55 7.44
N ARG A 373 -35.65 -18.35 7.17
CA ARG A 373 -34.54 -19.14 7.74
C ARG A 373 -33.27 -18.32 7.91
N SER A 374 -32.39 -18.73 8.83
CA SER A 374 -31.06 -18.12 8.95
C SER A 374 -30.21 -18.33 7.68
N THR A 375 -29.27 -17.42 7.45
CA THR A 375 -28.36 -17.45 6.30
C THR A 375 -27.27 -18.52 6.43
N LYS A 376 -27.12 -19.11 7.62
CA LYS A 376 -26.12 -20.12 7.98
C LYS A 376 -24.70 -19.62 7.74
N LEU A 377 -24.41 -18.37 8.11
CA LEU A 377 -23.11 -17.73 7.90
C LEU A 377 -21.96 -18.42 8.68
N GLY A 378 -22.32 -19.24 9.69
CA GLY A 378 -21.37 -19.90 10.58
C GLY A 378 -21.02 -19.07 11.82
N LEU A 379 -21.75 -17.98 12.10
CA LEU A 379 -21.65 -17.23 13.34
C LEU A 379 -22.66 -17.75 14.37
N ILE A 380 -22.20 -17.90 15.61
CA ILE A 380 -23.09 -18.29 16.72
C ILE A 380 -24.14 -17.20 17.00
N GLY A 381 -25.35 -17.63 17.38
CA GLY A 381 -26.43 -16.73 17.78
C GLY A 381 -27.19 -16.07 16.62
N GLU A 382 -26.99 -16.53 15.38
CA GLU A 382 -27.78 -16.06 14.24
C GLU A 382 -29.28 -16.37 14.43
N SER A 383 -30.12 -15.34 14.30
CA SER A 383 -31.58 -15.46 14.40
C SER A 383 -32.18 -15.95 13.08
N ASN A 384 -33.27 -16.73 13.18
CA ASN A 384 -34.05 -17.14 12.01
C ASN A 384 -35.01 -16.04 11.53
N GLY A 385 -35.16 -14.93 12.26
CA GLY A 385 -36.26 -13.99 12.02
C GLY A 385 -37.59 -14.50 12.58
N PHE A 386 -38.67 -13.84 12.18
CA PHE A 386 -40.05 -14.27 12.40
C PHE A 386 -40.76 -14.31 11.06
N PHE A 387 -41.22 -15.50 10.66
CA PHE A 387 -41.98 -15.71 9.45
C PHE A 387 -43.31 -16.40 9.80
N PRO A 388 -44.46 -15.87 9.37
CA PRO A 388 -45.77 -16.38 9.76
C PRO A 388 -46.03 -17.78 9.17
N LYS A 389 -46.68 -18.65 9.95
CA LYS A 389 -47.03 -20.04 9.59
C LYS A 389 -48.55 -20.28 9.50
N ASN A 390 -49.32 -19.21 9.30
CA ASN A 390 -50.78 -19.26 9.31
C ASN A 390 -51.31 -20.05 8.10
N LYS A 391 -52.26 -20.96 8.33
CA LYS A 391 -52.95 -21.72 7.27
C LYS A 391 -54.05 -20.90 6.57
N LYS A 392 -54.61 -19.90 7.25
CA LYS A 392 -55.63 -18.99 6.73
C LYS A 392 -55.14 -17.56 6.90
N TRP A 393 -55.27 -16.75 5.85
CA TRP A 393 -54.83 -15.35 5.83
C TRP A 393 -56.03 -14.45 5.59
N SER A 394 -56.21 -13.46 6.45
CA SER A 394 -57.14 -12.37 6.19
C SER A 394 -56.60 -11.42 5.13
N ASN A 395 -57.50 -10.69 4.45
CA ASN A 395 -57.10 -9.71 3.45
C ASN A 395 -56.21 -8.59 4.06
N ILE A 396 -56.46 -8.23 5.33
CA ILE A 396 -55.65 -7.23 6.02
C ILE A 396 -54.23 -7.74 6.30
N GLU A 397 -54.07 -8.98 6.78
CA GLU A 397 -52.74 -9.57 6.98
C GLU A 397 -51.96 -9.64 5.66
N LYS A 398 -52.62 -10.08 4.59
CA LYS A 398 -52.05 -10.14 3.23
C LYS A 398 -51.62 -8.76 2.74
N ALA A 399 -52.41 -7.72 3.00
CA ALA A 399 -52.06 -6.34 2.69
C ALA A 399 -50.84 -5.88 3.49
N THR A 400 -50.83 -6.03 4.83
CA THR A 400 -49.71 -5.63 5.69
C THR A 400 -48.40 -6.34 5.33
N PHE A 401 -48.52 -7.61 4.95
CA PHE A 401 -47.38 -8.45 4.56
C PHE A 401 -46.71 -7.97 3.27
N SER A 402 -47.47 -7.36 2.35
CA SER A 402 -46.94 -6.84 1.09
C SER A 402 -46.11 -5.56 1.25
N TYR A 403 -46.36 -4.78 2.30
CA TYR A 403 -45.54 -3.61 2.64
C TYR A 403 -44.70 -3.82 3.90
N GLY A 404 -44.49 -5.08 4.30
CA GLY A 404 -43.40 -5.51 5.18
C GLY A 404 -43.70 -5.53 6.68
N TYR A 405 -44.96 -5.71 7.07
CA TYR A 405 -45.41 -5.91 8.46
C TYR A 405 -45.95 -7.32 8.66
N GLY A 406 -45.81 -7.87 9.86
CA GLY A 406 -46.17 -9.27 10.15
C GLY A 406 -45.09 -10.30 9.80
N LEU A 407 -43.90 -9.83 9.40
CA LEU A 407 -42.65 -10.59 9.36
C LEU A 407 -41.53 -9.78 9.98
N MET A 408 -40.56 -10.44 10.61
CA MET A 408 -39.35 -9.80 11.11
C MET A 408 -38.12 -10.47 10.54
N VAL A 409 -37.15 -9.67 10.14
CA VAL A 409 -35.93 -10.14 9.46
C VAL A 409 -34.71 -9.55 10.12
N THR A 410 -33.58 -10.23 9.98
CA THR A 410 -32.28 -9.68 10.36
C THR A 410 -31.75 -8.75 9.27
N PRO A 411 -30.89 -7.75 9.60
CA PRO A 411 -30.19 -6.98 8.58
C PRO A 411 -29.41 -7.85 7.59
N LEU A 412 -28.87 -9.00 8.04
CA LEU A 412 -28.15 -9.93 7.20
C LEU A 412 -29.04 -10.64 6.17
N GLN A 413 -30.24 -11.08 6.55
CA GLN A 413 -31.22 -11.65 5.60
C GLN A 413 -31.59 -10.61 4.53
N LEU A 414 -31.80 -9.35 4.91
CA LEU A 414 -32.05 -8.28 3.93
C LEU A 414 -30.86 -8.06 2.98
N ALA A 415 -29.63 -8.16 3.48
CA ALA A 415 -28.45 -8.06 2.63
C ALA A 415 -28.41 -9.19 1.59
N GLN A 416 -28.85 -10.40 1.95
CA GLN A 416 -29.00 -11.52 1.02
C GLN A 416 -30.07 -11.26 -0.05
N VAL A 417 -31.20 -10.67 0.33
CA VAL A 417 -32.26 -10.28 -0.63
C VAL A 417 -31.69 -9.33 -1.69
N TYR A 418 -31.05 -8.25 -1.25
CA TYR A 418 -30.53 -7.25 -2.19
C TYR A 418 -29.31 -7.75 -2.96
N ALA A 419 -28.52 -8.66 -2.41
CA ALA A 419 -27.48 -9.35 -3.16
C ALA A 419 -28.09 -10.23 -4.27
N THR A 420 -29.20 -10.93 -3.99
CA THR A 420 -29.92 -11.78 -4.96
C THR A 420 -30.61 -10.94 -6.06
N ILE A 421 -31.10 -9.75 -5.71
CA ILE A 421 -31.59 -8.79 -6.71
C ILE A 421 -30.40 -8.30 -7.57
N GLY A 422 -29.30 -7.87 -6.95
CA GLY A 422 -28.12 -7.38 -7.68
C GLY A 422 -27.45 -8.41 -8.58
N SER A 423 -27.51 -9.69 -8.23
CA SER A 423 -26.99 -10.81 -9.02
C SER A 423 -27.92 -11.26 -10.15
N MET A 424 -28.94 -10.45 -10.52
CA MET A 424 -29.92 -10.77 -11.56
C MET A 424 -30.74 -12.04 -11.27
N GLY A 425 -31.06 -12.28 -9.98
CA GLY A 425 -31.89 -13.40 -9.53
C GLY A 425 -31.12 -14.65 -9.13
N PHE A 426 -29.78 -14.62 -9.09
CA PHE A 426 -28.95 -15.69 -8.56
C PHE A 426 -28.78 -15.58 -7.04
N MET A 427 -29.24 -16.57 -6.28
CA MET A 427 -28.99 -16.62 -4.85
C MET A 427 -27.64 -17.30 -4.58
N TYR A 428 -26.67 -16.50 -4.18
CA TYR A 428 -25.41 -17.00 -3.63
C TYR A 428 -25.53 -17.14 -2.10
N PRO A 429 -25.07 -18.26 -1.51
CA PRO A 429 -24.91 -18.36 -0.06
C PRO A 429 -23.97 -17.26 0.44
N LEU A 430 -24.33 -16.60 1.53
CA LEU A 430 -23.47 -15.58 2.12
C LEU A 430 -22.23 -16.22 2.74
N SER A 431 -21.07 -15.58 2.56
CA SER A 431 -19.80 -16.07 3.13
C SER A 431 -19.02 -14.96 3.85
N ILE A 432 -18.64 -15.24 5.10
CA ILE A 432 -17.69 -14.43 5.88
C ILE A 432 -16.23 -14.89 5.68
N ILE A 433 -16.04 -16.04 5.04
CA ILE A 433 -14.73 -16.62 4.68
C ILE A 433 -14.43 -16.29 3.22
N LYS A 434 -13.18 -15.95 2.93
CA LYS A 434 -12.76 -15.65 1.55
C LYS A 434 -12.94 -16.89 0.67
N MET A 435 -13.54 -16.68 -0.48
CA MET A 435 -13.83 -17.74 -1.43
C MET A 435 -12.71 -17.84 -2.47
N ASN A 436 -12.09 -19.01 -2.58
CA ASN A 436 -11.05 -19.27 -3.58
C ASN A 436 -11.62 -19.80 -4.91
N GLN A 437 -12.85 -20.32 -4.88
CA GLN A 437 -13.56 -20.82 -6.05
C GLN A 437 -14.96 -20.17 -6.09
N PRO A 438 -15.48 -19.83 -7.29
CA PRO A 438 -16.81 -19.27 -7.43
C PRO A 438 -17.86 -20.32 -6.99
N ILE A 439 -18.75 -19.97 -6.05
CA ILE A 439 -19.91 -20.82 -5.73
C ILE A 439 -20.83 -20.86 -6.94
N ILE A 440 -21.39 -22.02 -7.23
CA ILE A 440 -22.54 -22.16 -8.12
C ILE A 440 -23.76 -21.59 -7.39
N GLY A 441 -24.09 -20.32 -7.64
CA GLY A 441 -25.33 -19.73 -7.18
C GLY A 441 -26.54 -20.44 -7.80
N LYS A 442 -27.69 -20.43 -7.11
CA LYS A 442 -28.93 -20.98 -7.66
C LYS A 442 -29.71 -19.87 -8.37
N GLN A 443 -30.06 -20.04 -9.64
CA GLN A 443 -31.01 -19.13 -10.29
C GLN A 443 -32.39 -19.33 -9.66
N ILE A 444 -32.93 -18.29 -9.04
CA ILE A 444 -34.24 -18.36 -8.37
C ILE A 444 -35.31 -17.58 -9.13
N PHE A 445 -34.92 -16.46 -9.75
CA PHE A 445 -35.84 -15.56 -10.46
C PHE A 445 -35.37 -15.32 -11.89
N SER A 446 -36.27 -15.02 -12.83
CA SER A 446 -35.86 -14.68 -14.21
C SER A 446 -35.01 -13.41 -14.24
N PRO A 447 -33.84 -13.40 -14.91
CA PRO A 447 -33.00 -12.21 -15.06
C PRO A 447 -33.74 -11.03 -15.70
N ILE A 448 -34.70 -11.31 -16.59
CA ILE A 448 -35.48 -10.30 -17.30
C ILE A 448 -36.39 -9.55 -16.32
N ILE A 449 -37.06 -10.26 -15.41
CA ILE A 449 -37.95 -9.68 -14.40
C ILE A 449 -37.13 -8.85 -13.42
N ILE A 450 -36.02 -9.42 -12.90
CA ILE A 450 -35.16 -8.72 -11.96
C ILE A 450 -34.60 -7.43 -12.56
N ARG A 451 -34.15 -7.46 -13.83
CA ARG A 451 -33.67 -6.26 -14.53
C ARG A 451 -34.71 -5.16 -14.62
N LYS A 452 -35.99 -5.50 -14.88
CA LYS A 452 -37.09 -4.53 -14.87
C LYS A 452 -37.26 -3.89 -13.49
N VAL A 453 -37.26 -4.72 -12.44
CA VAL A 453 -37.42 -4.22 -11.06
C VAL A 453 -36.23 -3.36 -10.62
N ILE A 454 -34.99 -3.72 -10.99
CA ILE A 454 -33.81 -2.88 -10.74
C ILE A 454 -33.98 -1.49 -11.38
N ARG A 455 -34.45 -1.42 -12.64
CA ARG A 455 -34.73 -0.15 -13.31
C ARG A 455 -35.81 0.66 -12.59
N MET A 456 -36.89 0.01 -12.15
CA MET A 456 -37.93 0.68 -11.36
C MET A 456 -37.37 1.21 -10.02
N MET A 457 -36.47 0.45 -9.36
CA MET A 457 -35.82 0.85 -8.11
C MET A 457 -34.82 2.00 -8.30
N GLU A 458 -34.26 2.20 -9.49
CA GLU A 458 -33.40 3.36 -9.79
C GLU A 458 -34.16 4.67 -9.60
N SER A 459 -35.44 4.70 -10.01
CA SER A 459 -36.31 5.89 -9.89
C SER A 459 -36.47 6.39 -8.45
N VAL A 460 -36.23 5.53 -7.44
CA VAL A 460 -36.30 5.86 -6.02
C VAL A 460 -35.19 6.83 -5.60
N ALA A 461 -34.01 6.71 -6.20
CA ALA A 461 -32.86 7.59 -5.95
C ALA A 461 -32.88 8.86 -6.83
N LEU A 462 -33.75 8.91 -7.84
CA LEU A 462 -33.88 10.05 -8.75
C LEU A 462 -34.85 11.12 -8.19
N PRO A 463 -34.80 12.36 -8.72
CA PRO A 463 -35.70 13.44 -8.31
C PRO A 463 -37.18 13.02 -8.24
N GLY A 464 -37.83 13.39 -7.15
CA GLY A 464 -39.21 13.01 -6.83
C GLY A 464 -39.38 11.59 -6.25
N GLY A 465 -38.30 10.82 -6.05
CA GLY A 465 -38.31 9.53 -5.36
C GLY A 465 -38.22 9.64 -3.83
N SER A 466 -38.53 8.55 -3.13
CA SER A 466 -38.49 8.45 -1.66
C SER A 466 -37.07 8.28 -1.07
N GLY A 467 -36.04 8.17 -1.92
CA GLY A 467 -34.66 7.90 -1.52
C GLY A 467 -33.62 8.79 -2.21
N VAL A 468 -33.98 10.01 -2.62
CA VAL A 468 -33.08 10.93 -3.37
C VAL A 468 -31.69 11.08 -2.72
N GLN A 469 -31.64 11.11 -1.38
CA GLN A 469 -30.38 11.27 -0.64
C GLN A 469 -29.46 10.03 -0.69
N ALA A 470 -29.92 8.91 -1.26
CA ALA A 470 -29.11 7.73 -1.53
C ALA A 470 -28.39 7.79 -2.89
N ALA A 471 -28.62 8.83 -3.71
CA ALA A 471 -27.92 9.01 -4.97
C ALA A 471 -26.41 9.12 -4.77
N VAL A 472 -25.63 8.49 -5.65
CA VAL A 472 -24.17 8.50 -5.62
C VAL A 472 -23.66 9.23 -6.87
N ASN A 473 -22.71 10.14 -6.69
CA ASN A 473 -22.19 10.93 -7.81
C ASN A 473 -21.42 10.05 -8.80
N GLY A 474 -21.72 10.15 -10.10
CA GLY A 474 -21.09 9.33 -11.15
C GLY A 474 -21.63 7.90 -11.28
N TYR A 475 -22.58 7.48 -10.44
CA TYR A 475 -23.14 6.12 -10.50
C TYR A 475 -24.66 6.12 -10.50
N ARG A 476 -25.24 5.16 -11.20
CA ARG A 476 -26.66 4.81 -11.13
C ARG A 476 -26.85 3.86 -9.94
N VAL A 477 -27.89 4.11 -9.15
CA VAL A 477 -28.14 3.41 -7.88
C VAL A 477 -29.59 2.97 -7.84
N ALA A 478 -29.82 1.67 -7.61
CA ALA A 478 -31.15 1.12 -7.35
C ALA A 478 -31.29 0.88 -5.84
N VAL A 479 -32.23 1.57 -5.20
CA VAL A 479 -32.35 1.59 -3.74
C VAL A 479 -33.81 1.55 -3.32
N LYS A 480 -34.07 1.07 -2.11
CA LYS A 480 -35.33 1.28 -1.41
C LYS A 480 -35.05 1.77 0.00
N THR A 481 -35.86 2.72 0.43
CA THR A 481 -35.88 3.23 1.79
C THR A 481 -37.15 2.76 2.50
N GLY A 482 -37.04 2.56 3.81
CA GLY A 482 -38.12 2.10 4.67
C GLY A 482 -38.04 2.71 6.05
N THR A 483 -39.21 2.86 6.67
CA THR A 483 -39.34 3.28 8.08
C THR A 483 -40.38 2.36 8.70
N ALA A 484 -40.00 1.67 9.78
CA ALA A 484 -40.89 0.78 10.51
C ALA A 484 -41.03 1.27 11.96
N LYS A 485 -42.21 1.09 12.54
CA LYS A 485 -42.42 1.35 13.97
C LYS A 485 -41.83 0.20 14.77
N LYS A 486 -41.12 0.51 15.85
CA LYS A 486 -40.45 -0.50 16.67
C LYS A 486 -41.48 -1.24 17.53
N VAL A 487 -41.32 -2.54 17.65
CA VAL A 487 -42.09 -3.40 18.55
C VAL A 487 -41.36 -3.45 19.90
N GLY A 488 -42.09 -3.23 20.99
CA GLY A 488 -41.62 -3.33 22.37
C GLY A 488 -41.38 -4.78 22.81
N SER A 489 -40.83 -4.96 24.01
CA SER A 489 -40.59 -6.29 24.59
C SER A 489 -41.89 -7.05 24.92
N ASP A 490 -42.99 -6.32 25.08
CA ASP A 490 -44.36 -6.80 25.27
C ASP A 490 -45.06 -7.21 23.96
N GLY A 491 -44.39 -7.04 22.82
CA GLY A 491 -44.96 -7.32 21.50
C GLY A 491 -45.85 -6.21 20.93
N VAL A 492 -45.91 -5.05 21.60
CA VAL A 492 -46.76 -3.91 21.19
C VAL A 492 -45.93 -2.81 20.50
N TYR A 493 -46.51 -2.11 19.53
CA TYR A 493 -45.82 -0.99 18.87
C TYR A 493 -45.60 0.20 19.82
N ILE A 494 -44.35 0.61 19.96
CA ILE A 494 -43.95 1.79 20.76
C ILE A 494 -43.64 2.98 19.85
N ASN A 495 -43.63 4.20 20.39
CA ASN A 495 -43.33 5.42 19.62
C ASN A 495 -41.82 5.59 19.34
N LYS A 496 -41.22 4.58 18.72
CA LYS A 496 -39.83 4.54 18.26
C LYS A 496 -39.80 3.97 16.86
N TYR A 497 -38.78 4.31 16.08
CA TYR A 497 -38.72 3.96 14.66
C TYR A 497 -37.40 3.31 14.28
N ILE A 498 -37.44 2.47 13.26
CA ILE A 498 -36.27 1.88 12.62
C ILE A 498 -36.21 2.42 11.19
N ALA A 499 -35.14 3.13 10.89
CA ALA A 499 -34.86 3.72 9.59
C ALA A 499 -33.95 2.78 8.79
N CYS A 500 -34.36 2.38 7.58
CA CYS A 500 -33.60 1.45 6.75
C CYS A 500 -33.41 1.99 5.33
N ALA A 501 -32.25 1.71 4.75
CA ALA A 501 -31.96 1.86 3.33
C ALA A 501 -31.23 0.61 2.84
N ALA A 502 -31.72 0.02 1.75
CA ALA A 502 -31.13 -1.16 1.12
C ALA A 502 -31.08 -0.94 -0.39
N GLY A 503 -29.97 -1.29 -1.01
CA GLY A 503 -29.77 -0.99 -2.43
C GLY A 503 -28.54 -1.63 -3.03
N ILE A 504 -28.42 -1.49 -4.34
CA ILE A 504 -27.34 -2.02 -5.16
C ILE A 504 -26.73 -0.93 -6.02
N ALA A 505 -25.43 -1.06 -6.29
CA ALA A 505 -24.75 -0.23 -7.25
C ALA A 505 -23.54 -0.96 -7.87
N PRO A 506 -23.13 -0.58 -9.09
CA PRO A 506 -23.87 0.26 -10.05
C PRO A 506 -25.14 -0.43 -10.60
N VAL A 507 -26.01 0.24 -11.36
CA VAL A 507 -27.25 -0.37 -11.88
C VAL A 507 -26.99 -1.23 -13.11
N GLU A 508 -26.10 -0.79 -13.99
CA GLU A 508 -25.85 -1.47 -15.26
C GLU A 508 -25.17 -2.84 -15.06
N HIS A 509 -24.16 -2.85 -14.19
CA HIS A 509 -23.46 -4.05 -13.74
C HIS A 509 -23.33 -4.06 -12.22
N PRO A 510 -24.36 -4.51 -11.48
CA PRO A 510 -24.32 -4.50 -10.02
C PRO A 510 -23.14 -5.30 -9.47
N ARG A 511 -22.44 -4.71 -8.52
CA ARG A 511 -21.26 -5.30 -7.86
C ARG A 511 -21.46 -5.43 -6.36
N PHE A 512 -22.16 -4.46 -5.77
CA PHE A 512 -22.33 -4.39 -4.33
C PHE A 512 -23.80 -4.22 -3.95
N ALA A 513 -24.21 -4.95 -2.92
CA ALA A 513 -25.43 -4.71 -2.17
C ALA A 513 -25.06 -4.14 -0.81
N LEU A 514 -25.74 -3.09 -0.39
CA LEU A 514 -25.53 -2.43 0.89
C LEU A 514 -26.87 -2.32 1.62
N VAL A 515 -26.86 -2.69 2.90
CA VAL A 515 -27.99 -2.50 3.81
C VAL A 515 -27.52 -1.66 5.00
N VAL A 516 -28.29 -0.61 5.31
CA VAL A 516 -28.04 0.32 6.41
C VAL A 516 -29.30 0.40 7.26
N VAL A 517 -29.17 0.11 8.55
CA VAL A 517 -30.25 0.15 9.54
C VAL A 517 -29.84 1.09 10.68
N ILE A 518 -30.68 2.08 10.99
CA ILE A 518 -30.52 3.00 12.12
C ILE A 518 -31.73 2.84 13.03
N ASN A 519 -31.48 2.46 14.28
CA ASN A 519 -32.49 2.10 15.27
C ASN A 519 -32.72 3.26 16.24
N ASP A 520 -33.98 3.66 16.39
CA ASP A 520 -34.44 4.71 17.30
C ASP A 520 -33.68 6.05 17.13
N PRO A 521 -33.66 6.66 15.93
CA PRO A 521 -33.06 7.98 15.72
C PRO A 521 -33.87 9.07 16.44
N LYS A 522 -33.18 9.91 17.24
CA LYS A 522 -33.78 10.96 18.09
C LYS A 522 -33.41 12.38 17.66
N GLY A 523 -32.66 12.53 16.57
CA GLY A 523 -32.17 13.81 16.05
C GLY A 523 -33.19 14.69 15.32
N GLY A 524 -34.50 14.50 15.53
CA GLY A 524 -35.58 15.26 14.88
C GLY A 524 -36.02 14.75 13.50
N LYS A 525 -35.22 13.89 12.84
CA LYS A 525 -35.59 13.17 11.61
C LYS A 525 -35.59 11.67 11.89
N TYR A 526 -36.62 10.96 11.44
CA TYR A 526 -36.75 9.50 11.67
C TYR A 526 -37.03 8.69 10.39
N TYR A 527 -37.34 9.33 9.27
CA TYR A 527 -37.60 8.62 8.02
C TYR A 527 -36.32 8.04 7.40
N GLY A 528 -36.39 6.80 6.91
CA GLY A 528 -35.28 6.11 6.23
C GLY A 528 -34.64 6.90 5.09
N GLY A 529 -35.45 7.63 4.31
CA GLY A 529 -34.97 8.50 3.23
C GLY A 529 -34.17 9.73 3.69
N SER A 530 -34.26 10.08 4.98
CA SER A 530 -33.55 11.23 5.58
C SER A 530 -32.43 10.84 6.54
N VAL A 531 -32.44 9.61 7.05
CA VAL A 531 -31.51 9.10 8.07
C VAL A 531 -30.55 8.06 7.46
N SER A 532 -31.09 6.99 6.87
CA SER A 532 -30.29 5.87 6.37
C SER A 532 -29.83 6.06 4.92
N ALA A 533 -30.60 6.77 4.09
CA ALA A 533 -30.26 7.04 2.69
C ALA A 533 -28.98 7.88 2.51
N PRO A 534 -28.74 8.99 3.25
CA PRO A 534 -27.45 9.69 3.18
C PRO A 534 -26.27 8.81 3.53
N LEU A 535 -26.40 8.00 4.60
CA LEU A 535 -25.35 7.08 5.03
C LEU A 535 -25.10 5.99 3.96
N PHE A 536 -26.16 5.49 3.31
CA PHE A 536 -26.04 4.58 2.17
C PHE A 536 -25.21 5.23 1.05
N SER A 537 -25.53 6.47 0.64
CA SER A 537 -24.80 7.18 -0.41
C SER A 537 -23.33 7.34 -0.05
N GLU A 538 -23.03 7.82 1.15
CA GLU A 538 -21.65 8.03 1.60
C GLU A 538 -20.83 6.74 1.61
N ILE A 539 -21.39 5.65 2.12
CA ILE A 539 -20.71 4.35 2.14
C ILE A 539 -20.52 3.84 0.71
N MET A 540 -21.58 3.82 -0.09
CA MET A 540 -21.55 3.25 -1.44
C MET A 540 -20.58 4.00 -2.36
N ASN A 541 -20.56 5.34 -2.27
CA ASN A 541 -19.61 6.18 -2.98
C ASN A 541 -18.16 5.75 -2.69
N ILE A 542 -17.84 5.58 -1.41
CA ILE A 542 -16.49 5.21 -0.99
C ILE A 542 -16.14 3.78 -1.43
N VAL A 543 -17.09 2.85 -1.31
CA VAL A 543 -16.90 1.46 -1.74
C VAL A 543 -16.60 1.39 -3.24
N LEU A 544 -17.42 2.05 -4.07
CA LEU A 544 -17.27 2.03 -5.53
C LEU A 544 -15.92 2.61 -5.96
N HIS A 545 -15.51 3.73 -5.38
CA HIS A 545 -14.20 4.33 -5.65
C HIS A 545 -13.03 3.46 -5.15
N GLN A 546 -13.11 2.94 -3.93
CA GLN A 546 -12.01 2.15 -3.34
C GLN A 546 -11.85 0.79 -4.05
N MET A 547 -12.94 0.24 -4.59
CA MET A 547 -12.94 -1.01 -5.35
C MET A 547 -12.71 -0.78 -6.85
N ASN A 548 -12.37 0.44 -7.27
CA ASN A 548 -12.12 0.83 -8.66
C ASN A 548 -13.23 0.42 -9.63
N VAL A 549 -14.51 0.53 -9.21
CA VAL A 549 -15.64 0.23 -10.09
C VAL A 549 -15.86 1.39 -11.06
N LEU A 550 -16.00 1.08 -12.35
CA LEU A 550 -16.27 2.04 -13.41
C LEU A 550 -17.58 2.79 -13.15
N PRO A 551 -17.59 4.15 -13.21
CA PRO A 551 -18.81 4.96 -13.26
C PRO A 551 -19.72 4.53 -14.42
N ASP A 552 -20.98 4.20 -14.14
CA ASP A 552 -22.01 3.89 -15.16
C ASP A 552 -22.95 5.08 -15.42
N LYS A 553 -22.67 6.23 -14.77
CA LYS A 553 -23.25 7.54 -15.10
C LYS A 553 -22.11 8.47 -15.50
N LEU A 554 -21.69 8.35 -16.76
CA LEU A 554 -20.62 9.18 -17.30
C LEU A 554 -21.12 10.62 -17.50
N PRO A 555 -20.31 11.63 -17.15
CA PRO A 555 -20.49 12.98 -17.68
C PRO A 555 -20.46 12.90 -19.22
N GLU A 556 -21.33 13.65 -19.89
CA GLU A 556 -21.50 13.65 -21.37
C GLU A 556 -20.20 13.85 -22.17
N ASN A 557 -19.10 14.28 -21.54
CA ASN A 557 -17.80 14.56 -22.16
C ASN A 557 -16.70 13.50 -21.91
N THR A 558 -17.03 12.25 -21.58
CA THR A 558 -16.00 11.22 -21.25
C THR A 558 -15.67 10.33 -22.46
N LEU A 559 -14.46 10.43 -23.01
CA LEU A 559 -13.99 9.59 -24.13
C LEU A 559 -13.58 8.18 -23.64
N ILE A 560 -14.48 7.20 -23.78
CA ILE A 560 -14.18 5.77 -23.57
C ILE A 560 -13.76 5.13 -24.90
N TYR A 561 -12.58 4.51 -24.91
CA TYR A 561 -12.08 3.77 -26.05
C TYR A 561 -12.76 2.40 -26.16
N ASN A 562 -13.79 2.31 -26.98
CA ASN A 562 -14.35 1.02 -27.42
C ASN A 562 -13.43 0.35 -28.46
N ASN A 563 -13.57 -0.97 -28.66
CA ASN A 563 -12.77 -1.79 -29.59
C ASN A 563 -12.65 -1.25 -31.03
N SER A 564 -13.55 -0.35 -31.44
CA SER A 564 -13.51 0.36 -32.71
C SER A 564 -12.31 1.31 -32.87
N ASN A 565 -11.60 1.67 -31.80
CA ASN A 565 -10.49 2.63 -31.79
C ASN A 565 -9.11 1.98 -31.52
N ALA A 566 -8.94 0.71 -31.88
CA ALA A 566 -7.72 -0.06 -31.60
C ALA A 566 -6.45 0.46 -32.29
N THR A 567 -6.59 1.14 -33.43
CA THR A 567 -5.47 1.57 -34.28
C THR A 567 -5.14 3.07 -34.19
N GLN A 568 -5.64 3.75 -33.15
CA GLN A 568 -5.34 5.16 -32.91
C GLN A 568 -3.99 5.33 -32.21
N LEU A 569 -3.11 6.12 -32.81
CA LEU A 569 -1.81 6.45 -32.23
C LEU A 569 -1.99 7.56 -31.20
N VAL A 570 -1.64 7.27 -29.94
CA VAL A 570 -1.69 8.26 -28.88
C VAL A 570 -0.49 9.19 -29.03
N ILE A 571 -0.74 10.48 -29.25
CA ILE A 571 0.29 11.49 -29.29
C ILE A 571 0.43 12.05 -27.87
N PRO A 572 1.55 11.79 -27.16
CA PRO A 572 1.74 12.31 -25.81
C PRO A 572 1.57 13.83 -25.83
N PHE A 573 0.83 14.39 -24.87
CA PHE A 573 0.56 15.82 -24.69
C PHE A 573 -0.39 16.47 -25.72
N VAL A 574 -0.93 15.75 -26.70
CA VAL A 574 -1.95 16.25 -27.65
C VAL A 574 -3.22 15.42 -27.46
N LYS A 575 -4.29 16.07 -26.98
CA LYS A 575 -5.51 15.38 -26.52
C LYS A 575 -6.63 15.32 -27.58
N GLU A 576 -6.57 16.17 -28.60
CA GLU A 576 -7.63 16.35 -29.60
C GLU A 576 -7.34 15.62 -30.91
N PHE A 577 -6.10 15.18 -31.14
CA PHE A 577 -5.68 14.54 -32.37
C PHE A 577 -5.03 13.17 -32.11
N MET A 578 -5.73 12.10 -32.49
CA MET A 578 -5.30 10.71 -32.34
C MET A 578 -5.51 9.99 -33.68
N PRO A 579 -4.53 10.05 -34.60
CA PRO A 579 -4.71 9.56 -35.97
C PRO A 579 -4.93 8.05 -35.97
N ARG A 580 -5.92 7.60 -36.73
CA ARG A 580 -6.27 6.20 -36.89
C ARG A 580 -5.47 5.60 -38.04
N LEU A 581 -4.55 4.69 -37.74
CA LEU A 581 -3.56 4.18 -38.70
C LEU A 581 -4.02 2.92 -39.45
N GLY A 582 -5.07 2.23 -38.97
CA GLY A 582 -5.53 0.99 -39.62
C GLY A 582 -4.41 -0.04 -39.74
N LEU A 583 -4.18 -0.58 -40.94
CA LEU A 583 -3.13 -1.56 -41.24
C LEU A 583 -1.71 -1.02 -41.00
N TRP A 584 -1.48 0.29 -41.15
CA TRP A 584 -0.17 0.91 -40.90
C TRP A 584 0.28 0.80 -39.44
N TYR A 585 -0.65 0.57 -38.51
CA TYR A 585 -0.33 0.34 -37.11
C TYR A 585 0.51 -0.93 -36.91
N ILE A 586 0.35 -1.95 -37.76
CA ILE A 586 1.13 -3.20 -37.71
C ILE A 586 2.59 -2.90 -38.02
N ILE A 587 2.84 -2.06 -39.03
CA ILE A 587 4.19 -1.65 -39.44
C ILE A 587 4.85 -0.83 -38.32
N ILE A 588 4.13 0.13 -37.73
CA ILE A 588 4.65 0.93 -36.62
C ILE A 588 4.94 0.07 -35.39
N THR A 589 4.06 -0.87 -35.06
CA THR A 589 4.26 -1.80 -33.93
C THR A 589 5.51 -2.67 -34.14
N TYR A 590 5.68 -3.22 -35.35
CA TYR A 590 6.87 -3.98 -35.72
C TYR A 590 8.14 -3.13 -35.56
N LEU A 591 8.15 -1.92 -36.11
CA LEU A 591 9.27 -0.99 -36.02
C LEU A 591 9.60 -0.60 -34.57
N VAL A 592 8.58 -0.39 -33.73
CA VAL A 592 8.78 -0.04 -32.31
C VAL A 592 9.40 -1.19 -31.54
N ILE A 593 8.90 -2.43 -31.72
CA ILE A 593 9.41 -3.60 -30.99
C ILE A 593 10.82 -3.97 -31.47
N VAL A 594 11.00 -4.15 -32.77
CA VAL A 594 12.28 -4.55 -33.37
C VAL A 594 13.31 -3.43 -33.23
N GLY A 595 12.89 -2.18 -33.45
CA GLY A 595 13.74 -1.00 -33.30
C GLY A 595 14.25 -0.84 -31.88
N THR A 596 13.39 -0.96 -30.87
CA THR A 596 13.81 -0.84 -29.47
C THR A 596 14.71 -2.00 -29.03
N SER A 597 14.42 -3.23 -29.49
CA SER A 597 15.27 -4.40 -29.26
C SER A 597 16.70 -4.17 -29.74
N ASN A 598 16.85 -3.78 -31.01
CA ASN A 598 18.16 -3.51 -31.61
C ASN A 598 18.84 -2.28 -31.01
N ALA A 599 18.07 -1.25 -30.66
CA ALA A 599 18.62 -0.02 -30.09
C ALA A 599 19.27 -0.24 -28.71
N VAL A 600 18.68 -1.12 -27.89
CA VAL A 600 19.26 -1.52 -26.60
C VAL A 600 20.50 -2.39 -26.82
N ASN A 601 20.48 -3.31 -27.79
CA ASN A 601 21.63 -4.16 -28.11
C ASN A 601 22.85 -3.36 -28.58
N LEU A 602 22.65 -2.29 -29.35
CA LEU A 602 23.74 -1.41 -29.79
C LEU A 602 24.37 -0.60 -28.65
N THR A 603 23.71 -0.50 -27.49
CA THR A 603 24.22 0.21 -26.31
C THR A 603 24.89 -0.68 -25.26
N ASP A 604 25.02 -1.98 -25.55
CA ASP A 604 25.49 -3.03 -24.63
C ASP A 604 27.02 -3.08 -24.47
N GLY A 605 27.77 -2.20 -25.17
CA GLY A 605 29.24 -2.15 -25.12
C GLY A 605 29.83 -1.72 -23.77
N LEU A 606 28.97 -1.24 -22.85
CA LEU A 606 29.26 -0.85 -21.47
C LEU A 606 28.05 -1.29 -20.62
N ASP A 607 28.13 -2.43 -19.94
CA ASP A 607 26.97 -3.07 -19.28
C ASP A 607 26.18 -2.14 -18.32
N GLY A 608 26.87 -1.20 -17.66
CA GLY A 608 26.25 -0.18 -16.80
C GLY A 608 25.52 0.96 -17.55
N LEU A 609 25.84 1.17 -18.82
CA LEU A 609 25.28 2.22 -19.69
C LEU A 609 23.85 1.91 -20.12
N ALA A 610 23.55 0.67 -20.54
CA ALA A 610 22.26 0.29 -21.10
C ALA A 610 21.20 0.02 -20.02
N ILE A 611 21.60 -0.62 -18.92
CA ILE A 611 20.66 -1.13 -17.92
C ILE A 611 19.98 -0.04 -17.08
N MET A 612 20.66 1.05 -16.72
CA MET A 612 20.04 2.15 -15.96
C MET A 612 18.97 2.90 -16.77
N PRO A 613 19.19 3.27 -18.04
CA PRO A 613 18.13 3.77 -18.90
C PRO A 613 16.94 2.81 -19.03
N ILE A 614 17.17 1.49 -19.13
CA ILE A 614 16.07 0.49 -19.07
C ILE A 614 15.30 0.61 -17.75
N VAL A 615 15.99 0.69 -16.62
CA VAL A 615 15.38 0.85 -15.28
C VAL A 615 14.53 2.12 -15.21
N PHE A 616 15.01 3.25 -15.75
CA PHE A 616 14.25 4.51 -15.78
C PHE A 616 13.03 4.43 -16.68
N ILE A 617 13.16 3.82 -17.86
CA ILE A 617 12.06 3.68 -18.82
C ILE A 617 10.99 2.73 -18.26
N ALA A 618 11.39 1.59 -17.71
CA ALA A 618 10.50 0.65 -17.03
C ALA A 618 9.79 1.30 -15.85
N SER A 619 10.50 2.09 -15.03
CA SER A 619 9.89 2.84 -13.91
C SER A 619 8.85 3.85 -14.38
N GLY A 620 9.14 4.59 -15.47
CA GLY A 620 8.19 5.53 -16.07
C GLY A 620 6.96 4.82 -16.64
N PHE A 621 7.15 3.69 -17.33
CA PHE A 621 6.02 2.89 -17.83
C PHE A 621 5.22 2.23 -16.72
N ALA A 622 5.82 1.84 -15.60
CA ALA A 622 5.08 1.38 -14.42
C ALA A 622 4.08 2.44 -13.94
N ILE A 623 4.51 3.70 -13.84
CA ILE A 623 3.64 4.81 -13.43
C ILE A 623 2.51 5.02 -14.45
N ILE A 624 2.84 5.03 -15.74
CA ILE A 624 1.85 5.29 -16.79
C ILE A 624 0.84 4.15 -16.88
N SER A 625 1.31 2.90 -16.88
CA SER A 625 0.47 1.69 -16.82
C SER A 625 -0.50 1.71 -15.64
N TRP A 626 -0.04 2.14 -14.46
CA TRP A 626 -0.91 2.30 -13.28
C TRP A 626 -1.96 3.38 -13.47
N ILE A 627 -1.58 4.54 -14.04
CA ILE A 627 -2.48 5.66 -14.32
C ILE A 627 -3.53 5.29 -15.38
N THR A 628 -3.13 4.72 -16.51
CA THR A 628 -4.03 4.32 -17.60
C THR A 628 -4.91 3.14 -17.22
N GLY A 629 -4.47 2.32 -16.26
CA GLY A 629 -5.25 1.24 -15.67
C GLY A 629 -6.22 1.67 -14.57
N ASN A 630 -6.21 2.95 -14.15
CA ASN A 630 -7.12 3.50 -13.16
C ASN A 630 -8.05 4.54 -13.77
N VAL A 631 -9.34 4.22 -13.82
CA VAL A 631 -10.40 5.06 -14.43
C VAL A 631 -10.38 6.50 -13.91
N ASN A 632 -10.22 6.69 -12.61
CA ASN A 632 -10.29 8.01 -12.00
C ASN A 632 -9.10 8.88 -12.40
N PHE A 633 -7.90 8.31 -12.40
CA PHE A 633 -6.69 9.03 -12.80
C PHE A 633 -6.60 9.22 -14.31
N ALA A 634 -7.03 8.23 -15.09
CA ALA A 634 -7.17 8.33 -16.54
C ALA A 634 -8.14 9.47 -16.91
N CYS A 635 -9.33 9.52 -16.31
CA CYS A 635 -10.29 10.61 -16.51
C CYS A 635 -9.74 11.97 -16.04
N TYR A 636 -9.15 12.02 -14.84
CA TYR A 636 -8.59 13.24 -14.26
C TYR A 636 -7.46 13.84 -15.11
N LEU A 637 -6.58 12.99 -15.64
CA LEU A 637 -5.45 13.42 -16.49
C LEU A 637 -5.84 13.51 -17.98
N ASN A 638 -7.06 13.12 -18.33
CA ASN A 638 -7.58 12.97 -19.68
C ASN A 638 -6.64 12.10 -20.54
N LEU A 639 -6.32 10.92 -20.02
CA LEU A 639 -5.58 9.85 -20.69
C LEU A 639 -6.57 8.73 -21.04
N PRO A 640 -6.35 8.01 -22.16
CA PRO A 640 -7.21 6.90 -22.53
C PRO A 640 -7.12 5.81 -21.44
N TYR A 641 -8.29 5.40 -20.95
CA TYR A 641 -8.38 4.27 -20.03
C TYR A 641 -8.15 2.96 -20.80
N ILE A 642 -7.18 2.16 -20.35
CA ILE A 642 -6.86 0.85 -20.92
C ILE A 642 -7.04 -0.20 -19.82
N SER A 643 -8.08 -1.03 -19.98
CA SER A 643 -8.40 -2.08 -19.01
C SER A 643 -7.22 -3.03 -18.81
N PHE A 644 -7.00 -3.46 -17.57
CA PHE A 644 -5.93 -4.38 -17.15
C PHE A 644 -4.49 -3.90 -17.42
N SER A 645 -4.28 -2.71 -17.98
CA SER A 645 -2.92 -2.18 -18.23
C SER A 645 -2.08 -2.08 -16.97
N GLY A 646 -2.70 -1.92 -15.79
CA GLY A 646 -2.02 -1.89 -14.48
C GLY A 646 -1.30 -3.19 -14.08
N GLU A 647 -1.56 -4.33 -14.74
CA GLU A 647 -0.79 -5.57 -14.49
C GLU A 647 0.66 -5.47 -15.00
N LEU A 648 0.90 -4.62 -16.02
CA LEU A 648 2.23 -4.37 -16.58
C LEU A 648 3.19 -3.72 -15.56
N VAL A 649 2.66 -3.12 -14.47
CA VAL A 649 3.46 -2.62 -13.34
C VAL A 649 4.32 -3.74 -12.75
N ILE A 650 3.82 -4.97 -12.68
CA ILE A 650 4.56 -6.12 -12.12
C ILE A 650 5.77 -6.44 -12.99
N ILE A 651 5.57 -6.47 -14.32
CA ILE A 651 6.64 -6.73 -15.29
C ILE A 651 7.68 -5.60 -15.24
N CYS A 652 7.22 -4.34 -15.22
CA CYS A 652 8.11 -3.19 -15.10
C CYS A 652 8.91 -3.22 -13.79
N ALA A 653 8.27 -3.55 -12.66
CA ALA A 653 8.93 -3.67 -11.36
C ALA A 653 9.95 -4.83 -11.32
N ALA A 654 9.66 -5.94 -12.00
CA ALA A 654 10.60 -7.05 -12.14
C ALA A 654 11.84 -6.63 -12.95
N ILE A 655 11.66 -5.91 -14.06
CA ILE A 655 12.77 -5.35 -14.87
C ILE A 655 13.60 -4.35 -14.04
N VAL A 656 12.93 -3.49 -13.25
CA VAL A 656 13.62 -2.54 -12.37
C VAL A 656 14.42 -3.28 -11.29
N GLY A 657 13.82 -4.26 -10.63
CA GLY A 657 14.48 -5.03 -9.57
C GLY A 657 15.66 -5.86 -10.09
N SER A 658 15.49 -6.55 -11.23
CA SER A 658 16.57 -7.32 -11.84
C SER A 658 17.67 -6.41 -12.40
N GLY A 659 17.32 -5.27 -12.99
CA GLY A 659 18.27 -4.28 -13.49
C GLY A 659 19.11 -3.67 -12.38
N LEU A 660 18.49 -3.23 -11.28
CA LEU A 660 19.22 -2.72 -10.11
C LEU A 660 20.11 -3.80 -9.47
N GLY A 661 19.65 -5.05 -9.43
CA GLY A 661 20.46 -6.20 -9.00
C GLY A 661 21.65 -6.46 -9.92
N PHE A 662 21.47 -6.34 -11.23
CA PHE A 662 22.54 -6.47 -12.21
C PHE A 662 23.59 -5.34 -12.08
N LEU A 663 23.14 -4.11 -11.83
CA LEU A 663 24.01 -2.95 -11.58
C LEU A 663 24.88 -3.07 -10.34
N TRP A 664 24.41 -3.80 -9.32
CA TRP A 664 25.21 -4.09 -8.14
C TRP A 664 26.51 -4.84 -8.48
N PHE A 665 26.45 -5.75 -9.46
CA PHE A 665 27.62 -6.51 -9.92
C PHE A 665 28.37 -5.84 -11.07
N ASN A 666 27.78 -4.81 -11.71
CA ASN A 666 28.37 -4.11 -12.86
C ASN A 666 28.69 -2.63 -12.62
N SER A 667 28.70 -2.20 -11.36
CA SER A 667 29.32 -0.94 -10.97
C SER A 667 30.83 -1.07 -11.14
N TYR A 668 31.44 -0.14 -11.89
CA TYR A 668 32.83 -0.24 -12.34
C TYR A 668 33.80 -0.66 -11.21
N PRO A 669 34.66 -1.68 -11.44
CA PRO A 669 34.77 -2.50 -12.66
C PRO A 669 33.68 -3.58 -12.77
N ALA A 670 33.16 -3.81 -13.98
CA ALA A 670 32.09 -4.77 -14.24
C ALA A 670 32.51 -6.23 -13.95
N GLN A 671 31.62 -7.00 -13.32
CA GLN A 671 31.87 -8.40 -12.95
C GLN A 671 31.04 -9.40 -13.76
N ILE A 672 29.95 -8.95 -14.42
CA ILE A 672 29.00 -9.82 -15.14
C ILE A 672 28.60 -9.16 -16.47
N PHE A 673 29.04 -9.75 -17.58
CA PHE A 673 28.74 -9.20 -18.91
C PHE A 673 27.28 -9.44 -19.35
N MET A 674 26.64 -8.43 -19.94
CA MET A 674 25.34 -8.55 -20.59
C MET A 674 25.57 -8.98 -22.04
N GLY A 675 25.04 -10.14 -22.42
CA GLY A 675 25.09 -10.61 -23.82
C GLY A 675 23.83 -10.24 -24.60
N ASP A 676 23.88 -10.43 -25.92
CA ASP A 676 22.77 -10.15 -26.87
C ASP A 676 21.41 -10.73 -26.44
N VAL A 677 21.40 -11.90 -25.78
CA VAL A 677 20.17 -12.53 -25.26
C VAL A 677 19.50 -11.66 -24.20
N GLY A 678 20.28 -10.95 -23.39
CA GLY A 678 19.79 -10.02 -22.35
C GLY A 678 19.35 -8.68 -22.93
N SER A 679 20.15 -8.06 -23.78
CA SER A 679 19.87 -6.73 -24.32
C SER A 679 18.73 -6.70 -25.33
N LEU A 680 18.66 -7.66 -26.27
CA LEU A 680 17.53 -7.78 -27.20
C LEU A 680 16.21 -8.06 -26.46
N SER A 681 16.23 -8.95 -25.45
CA SER A 681 15.01 -9.29 -24.70
C SER A 681 14.49 -8.12 -23.85
N LEU A 682 15.38 -7.35 -23.22
CA LEU A 682 15.01 -6.15 -22.46
C LEU A 682 14.48 -5.03 -23.37
N GLY A 683 15.14 -4.79 -24.51
CA GLY A 683 14.65 -3.81 -25.50
C GLY A 683 13.32 -4.19 -26.14
N GLY A 684 13.15 -5.47 -26.52
CA GLY A 684 11.89 -5.98 -27.04
C GLY A 684 10.76 -5.91 -26.02
N SER A 685 11.05 -6.19 -24.74
CA SER A 685 10.07 -6.07 -23.64
C SER A 685 9.57 -4.64 -23.46
N LEU A 686 10.47 -3.64 -23.48
CA LEU A 686 10.08 -2.22 -23.43
C LEU A 686 9.22 -1.81 -24.64
N GLY A 687 9.58 -2.29 -25.84
CA GLY A 687 8.80 -2.12 -27.06
C GLY A 687 7.37 -2.63 -26.91
N ILE A 688 7.20 -3.88 -26.46
CA ILE A 688 5.89 -4.50 -26.23
C ILE A 688 5.08 -3.73 -25.19
N ILE A 689 5.68 -3.39 -24.05
CA ILE A 689 5.01 -2.64 -22.97
C ILE A 689 4.48 -1.30 -23.50
N SER A 690 5.28 -0.59 -24.30
CA SER A 690 4.87 0.70 -24.86
C SER A 690 3.66 0.59 -25.80
N VAL A 691 3.58 -0.47 -26.60
CA VAL A 691 2.46 -0.74 -27.51
C VAL A 691 1.21 -1.09 -26.72
N LEU A 692 1.34 -1.92 -25.67
CA LEU A 692 0.22 -2.32 -24.82
C LEU A 692 -0.38 -1.14 -24.04
N VAL A 693 0.44 -0.19 -23.60
CA VAL A 693 -0.01 1.03 -22.90
C VAL A 693 -0.37 2.16 -23.89
N ARG A 694 -0.20 1.93 -25.21
CA ARG A 694 -0.39 2.91 -26.29
C ARG A 694 0.42 4.19 -26.08
N GLN A 695 1.70 4.02 -25.83
CA GLN A 695 2.66 5.09 -25.54
C GLN A 695 3.96 4.85 -26.33
N GLU A 696 3.83 4.45 -27.58
CA GLU A 696 4.92 4.13 -28.51
C GLU A 696 5.82 5.36 -28.74
N ILE A 697 5.21 6.51 -28.99
CA ILE A 697 5.93 7.79 -29.16
C ILE A 697 6.64 8.17 -27.86
N LEU A 698 6.05 7.85 -26.71
CA LEU A 698 6.65 8.17 -25.41
C LEU A 698 7.86 7.28 -25.12
N LEU A 699 7.86 6.01 -25.55
CA LEU A 699 9.04 5.13 -25.50
C LEU A 699 10.19 5.74 -26.30
N PHE A 700 9.91 6.27 -27.49
CA PHE A 700 10.93 6.94 -28.31
C PHE A 700 11.55 8.14 -27.59
N ILE A 701 10.74 8.92 -26.85
CA ILE A 701 11.22 10.07 -26.05
C ILE A 701 12.02 9.61 -24.82
N MET A 702 11.49 8.64 -24.07
CA MET A 702 12.11 8.15 -22.82
C MET A 702 13.38 7.33 -23.10
N GLY A 703 13.40 6.58 -24.21
CA GLY A 703 14.53 5.83 -24.74
C GLY A 703 15.47 6.66 -25.61
N GLY A 704 15.43 8.00 -25.51
CA GLY A 704 16.19 8.90 -26.37
C GLY A 704 17.69 8.60 -26.45
N ILE A 705 18.27 7.99 -25.42
CA ILE A 705 19.68 7.56 -25.43
C ILE A 705 19.94 6.37 -26.36
N PHE A 706 19.05 5.37 -26.35
CA PHE A 706 19.10 4.24 -27.28
C PHE A 706 18.90 4.71 -28.72
N VAL A 707 18.01 5.69 -28.90
CA VAL A 707 17.76 6.31 -30.21
C VAL A 707 19.01 7.04 -30.71
N LEU A 708 19.64 7.86 -29.88
CA LEU A 708 20.87 8.59 -30.25
C LEU A 708 22.01 7.65 -30.62
N GLU A 709 22.20 6.59 -29.83
CA GLU A 709 23.20 5.57 -30.09
C GLU A 709 22.94 4.84 -31.41
N THR A 710 21.69 4.44 -31.67
CA THR A 710 21.28 3.80 -32.93
C THR A 710 21.48 4.73 -34.14
N ILE A 711 21.06 5.99 -34.04
CA ILE A 711 21.22 6.98 -35.11
C ILE A 711 22.70 7.23 -35.39
N SER A 712 23.56 7.23 -34.36
CA SER A 712 25.00 7.42 -34.54
C SER A 712 25.61 6.34 -35.44
N VAL A 713 25.19 5.08 -35.26
CA VAL A 713 25.63 3.94 -36.08
C VAL A 713 25.09 4.07 -37.50
N ILE A 714 23.80 4.40 -37.67
CA ILE A 714 23.18 4.56 -38.99
C ILE A 714 23.91 5.66 -39.78
N LEU A 715 24.11 6.84 -39.19
CA LEU A 715 24.82 7.96 -39.84
C LEU A 715 26.25 7.60 -40.19
N GLN A 716 26.96 6.89 -39.30
CA GLN A 716 28.33 6.43 -39.55
C GLN A 716 28.40 5.50 -40.76
N VAL A 717 27.50 4.51 -40.85
CA VAL A 717 27.47 3.54 -41.96
C VAL A 717 27.11 4.22 -43.28
N ILE A 718 26.12 5.11 -43.27
CA ILE A 718 25.70 5.86 -44.47
C ILE A 718 26.84 6.75 -44.98
N SER A 719 27.48 7.52 -44.10
CA SER A 719 28.58 8.40 -44.50
C SER A 719 29.79 7.62 -45.00
N PHE A 720 30.13 6.49 -44.37
CA PHE A 720 31.24 5.67 -44.84
C PHE A 720 30.96 5.04 -46.21
N LYS A 721 29.73 4.55 -46.45
CA LYS A 721 29.32 3.99 -47.75
C LYS A 721 29.22 5.03 -48.86
N LEU A 722 28.79 6.26 -48.56
CA LEU A 722 28.60 7.31 -49.58
C LEU A 722 29.85 8.15 -49.84
N SER A 723 30.69 8.40 -48.83
CA SER A 723 31.79 9.37 -48.89
C SER A 723 33.16 8.81 -48.53
N GLY A 724 33.23 7.55 -48.07
CA GLY A 724 34.47 6.91 -47.59
C GLY A 724 35.03 7.50 -46.29
N LYS A 725 34.41 8.56 -45.75
CA LYS A 725 34.85 9.28 -44.55
C LYS A 725 33.96 8.91 -43.35
N ARG A 726 34.57 8.86 -42.16
CA ARG A 726 33.90 8.57 -40.88
C ARG A 726 33.45 9.87 -40.21
N ILE A 727 32.21 9.96 -39.73
CA ILE A 727 31.67 11.13 -39.00
C ILE A 727 32.15 11.12 -37.55
N PHE A 728 32.03 9.98 -36.89
CA PHE A 728 32.53 9.74 -35.54
C PHE A 728 33.84 8.96 -35.62
N ARG A 729 34.78 9.26 -34.70
CA ARG A 729 36.02 8.46 -34.51
C ARG A 729 35.72 6.95 -34.43
N MET A 730 34.66 6.58 -33.73
CA MET A 730 34.07 5.24 -33.67
C MET A 730 32.58 5.39 -33.35
N ALA A 731 31.74 4.51 -33.88
CA ALA A 731 30.32 4.39 -33.51
C ALA A 731 30.12 2.99 -32.89
N PRO A 732 29.28 2.83 -31.86
CA PRO A 732 28.31 3.78 -31.31
C PRO A 732 28.93 4.98 -30.53
N MET A 733 28.10 5.97 -30.17
CA MET A 733 28.52 7.29 -29.71
C MET A 733 29.34 7.27 -28.41
N HIS A 734 29.11 6.32 -27.50
CA HIS A 734 29.91 6.21 -26.28
C HIS A 734 31.41 5.95 -26.57
N HIS A 735 31.75 5.07 -27.52
CA HIS A 735 33.15 4.83 -27.92
C HIS A 735 33.81 6.05 -28.56
N HIS A 736 33.03 6.92 -29.21
CA HIS A 736 33.55 8.20 -29.71
C HIS A 736 34.11 9.07 -28.58
N TYR A 737 33.44 9.09 -27.42
CA TYR A 737 33.87 9.87 -26.26
C TYR A 737 35.04 9.19 -25.53
N GLU A 738 35.09 7.87 -25.46
CA GLU A 738 36.26 7.14 -24.93
C GLU A 738 37.54 7.48 -25.71
N LEU A 739 37.47 7.44 -27.05
CA LEU A 739 38.58 7.83 -27.93
C LEU A 739 38.91 9.34 -27.89
N LYS A 740 38.09 10.15 -27.23
CA LYS A 740 38.36 11.57 -26.93
C LYS A 740 38.98 11.77 -25.54
N GLY A 741 39.28 10.69 -24.80
CA GLY A 741 39.93 10.73 -23.49
C GLY A 741 38.98 10.81 -22.30
N TYR A 742 37.68 10.53 -22.49
CA TYR A 742 36.74 10.40 -21.38
C TYR A 742 36.86 9.02 -20.75
N SER A 743 36.91 8.94 -19.41
CA SER A 743 36.82 7.66 -18.71
C SER A 743 35.42 7.07 -18.85
N GLU A 744 35.34 5.77 -19.06
CA GLU A 744 34.10 4.99 -19.20
C GLU A 744 33.06 5.31 -18.10
N PRO A 745 33.39 5.36 -16.78
CA PRO A 745 32.43 5.77 -15.75
C PRO A 745 31.85 7.17 -15.94
N LYS A 746 32.63 8.10 -16.49
CA LYS A 746 32.22 9.50 -16.73
C LYS A 746 31.23 9.58 -17.91
N VAL A 747 31.37 8.71 -18.91
CA VAL A 747 30.41 8.58 -20.02
C VAL A 747 29.10 7.99 -19.48
N ILE A 748 29.18 6.89 -18.72
CA ILE A 748 28.04 6.20 -18.11
C ILE A 748 27.19 7.15 -17.24
N VAL A 749 27.80 7.86 -16.29
CA VAL A 749 27.08 8.77 -15.38
C VAL A 749 26.42 9.93 -16.12
N ARG A 750 27.07 10.49 -17.15
CA ARG A 750 26.48 11.59 -17.95
C ARG A 750 25.27 11.12 -18.75
N PHE A 751 25.35 9.91 -19.29
CA PHE A 751 24.27 9.27 -20.02
C PHE A 751 23.08 8.96 -19.09
N TRP A 752 23.33 8.55 -17.84
CA TRP A 752 22.28 8.40 -16.82
C TRP A 752 21.59 9.73 -16.48
N ILE A 753 22.36 10.81 -16.34
CA ILE A 753 21.81 12.15 -16.07
C ILE A 753 20.89 12.57 -17.23
N ILE A 754 21.30 12.33 -18.47
CA ILE A 754 20.48 12.63 -19.67
C ILE A 754 19.18 11.81 -19.63
N SER A 755 19.24 10.50 -19.35
CA SER A 755 18.04 9.66 -19.21
C SER A 755 17.11 10.12 -18.08
N PHE A 756 17.66 10.52 -16.93
CA PHE A 756 16.89 11.02 -15.79
C PHE A 756 16.22 12.38 -16.08
N ILE A 757 16.94 13.29 -16.75
CA ILE A 757 16.41 14.59 -17.20
C ILE A 757 15.30 14.39 -18.23
N LEU A 758 15.47 13.45 -19.17
CA LEU A 758 14.43 13.08 -20.13
C LEU A 758 13.16 12.56 -19.44
N VAL A 759 13.24 11.99 -18.24
CA VAL A 759 12.07 11.60 -17.43
C VAL A 759 11.40 12.80 -16.72
N LEU A 760 12.13 13.87 -16.37
CA LEU A 760 11.66 14.94 -15.47
C LEU A 760 11.25 16.31 -16.09
N ILE A 761 11.51 16.59 -17.37
CA ILE A 761 11.22 17.92 -17.95
C ILE A 761 9.70 18.17 -18.16
N GLY A 762 9.14 19.26 -17.59
CA GLY A 762 7.87 19.82 -18.11
C GLY A 762 6.99 20.82 -17.33
N LYS A 763 7.31 21.35 -16.12
CA LYS A 763 6.33 22.17 -15.34
C LYS A 763 6.61 23.68 -15.15
N THR A 764 7.84 24.12 -14.89
CA THR A 764 8.14 25.55 -14.62
C THR A 764 8.36 26.36 -15.91
N GLY A 765 9.12 25.83 -16.87
CA GLY A 765 9.33 26.47 -18.18
C GLY A 765 8.01 26.76 -18.91
N LEU A 766 7.05 25.84 -18.84
CA LEU A 766 5.72 26.00 -19.43
C LEU A 766 4.92 27.18 -18.82
N SER A 767 5.12 27.48 -17.53
CA SER A 767 4.44 28.59 -16.86
C SER A 767 4.90 29.95 -17.39
N CYS A 768 6.20 30.11 -17.66
CA CYS A 768 6.76 31.32 -18.28
C CYS A 768 6.22 31.54 -19.70
N ILE A 769 6.09 30.47 -20.47
CA ILE A 769 5.63 30.56 -21.87
C ILE A 769 4.16 30.98 -21.93
N ASN A 770 3.33 30.32 -21.12
CA ASN A 770 1.91 30.70 -20.99
C ASN A 770 1.72 32.14 -20.51
N PHE A 771 2.63 32.65 -19.67
CA PHE A 771 2.57 34.02 -19.17
C PHE A 771 2.75 35.07 -20.29
N PHE A 772 3.74 34.89 -21.19
CA PHE A 772 3.96 35.82 -22.32
C PHE A 772 2.92 35.64 -23.42
N TYR A 773 2.58 34.40 -23.75
CA TYR A 773 1.63 34.12 -24.82
C TYR A 773 0.24 34.73 -24.53
N ARG A 774 -0.22 34.71 -23.28
CA ARG A 774 -1.48 35.36 -22.87
C ARG A 774 -1.48 36.89 -23.03
N ARG A 775 -0.30 37.51 -23.11
CA ARG A 775 -0.13 38.95 -23.34
C ARG A 775 0.10 39.28 -24.81
N GLY A 776 -0.06 38.30 -25.71
CA GLY A 776 0.18 38.46 -27.14
C GLY A 776 1.66 38.55 -27.53
N ILE A 777 2.59 38.29 -26.59
CA ILE A 777 4.03 38.31 -26.85
C ILE A 777 4.46 36.91 -27.27
N LYS A 778 5.22 36.82 -28.36
CA LYS A 778 5.78 35.57 -28.89
C LYS A 778 7.26 35.44 -28.50
N PRO A 779 7.60 34.79 -27.38
CA PRO A 779 8.99 34.66 -26.96
C PRO A 779 9.76 33.67 -27.86
N TRP A 780 11.06 33.91 -28.02
CA TRP A 780 11.99 32.94 -28.60
C TRP A 780 12.36 31.91 -27.55
N LEU A 781 12.12 30.64 -27.86
CA LEU A 781 12.31 29.53 -26.94
C LEU A 781 13.63 28.86 -27.20
N MET A 782 14.37 28.59 -26.13
CA MET A 782 15.68 27.97 -26.20
C MET A 782 15.76 26.89 -25.14
N ASP A 783 16.18 25.69 -25.53
CA ASP A 783 16.41 24.59 -24.60
C ASP A 783 17.67 23.83 -25.05
N GLU A 784 18.52 23.48 -24.09
CA GLU A 784 19.72 22.67 -24.36
C GLU A 784 19.35 21.23 -24.73
N ASN A 785 18.12 20.82 -24.41
CA ASN A 785 17.56 19.59 -24.92
C ASN A 785 17.10 19.78 -26.38
N ASN A 786 17.44 18.80 -27.23
CA ASN A 786 16.98 18.76 -28.62
C ASN A 786 15.46 18.54 -28.75
N THR A 787 14.81 17.96 -27.73
CA THR A 787 13.39 17.58 -27.77
C THR A 787 12.66 17.80 -26.42
N PRO A 788 12.58 19.05 -25.92
CA PRO A 788 11.96 19.30 -24.63
C PRO A 788 10.46 18.95 -24.64
N LYS A 789 10.03 18.16 -23.66
CA LYS A 789 8.65 17.62 -23.54
C LYS A 789 7.55 18.68 -23.49
N PHE A 790 7.86 19.93 -23.10
CA PHE A 790 6.87 21.01 -23.03
C PHE A 790 6.52 21.60 -24.40
N LEU A 791 7.31 21.36 -25.47
CA LEU A 791 7.04 21.87 -26.84
C LEU A 791 5.63 21.60 -27.35
N LYS A 792 5.07 20.43 -27.03
CA LYS A 792 3.72 20.07 -27.47
C LYS A 792 2.59 20.82 -26.76
N GLN A 793 2.91 21.52 -25.67
CA GLN A 793 1.98 22.31 -24.88
C GLN A 793 2.15 23.81 -25.18
N ILE A 794 2.98 24.16 -26.16
CA ILE A 794 3.29 25.51 -26.60
C ILE A 794 2.67 25.73 -27.98
N PRO A 795 2.17 26.94 -28.28
CA PRO A 795 1.71 27.34 -29.61
C PRO A 795 2.80 27.15 -30.69
N SER A 796 2.42 26.58 -31.83
CA SER A 796 3.33 26.21 -32.93
C SER A 796 3.96 27.39 -33.67
N ASP A 797 3.47 28.61 -33.43
CA ASP A 797 3.92 29.85 -34.03
C ASP A 797 5.06 30.54 -33.26
N LEU A 798 5.56 29.93 -32.17
CA LEU A 798 6.69 30.44 -31.40
C LEU A 798 8.04 29.96 -31.97
N PRO A 799 9.00 30.88 -32.22
CA PRO A 799 10.34 30.52 -32.69
C PRO A 799 11.08 29.70 -31.62
N CYS A 800 11.64 28.56 -31.98
CA CYS A 800 12.31 27.65 -31.05
C CYS A 800 13.68 27.20 -31.55
N HIS A 801 14.68 27.18 -30.66
CA HIS A 801 16.02 26.67 -30.92
C HIS A 801 16.40 25.64 -29.86
N LEU A 802 16.73 24.43 -30.31
CA LEU A 802 16.87 23.26 -29.45
C LEU A 802 18.28 22.67 -29.57
N GLY A 803 18.75 22.01 -28.51
CA GLY A 803 20.06 21.34 -28.48
C GLY A 803 21.24 22.18 -28.03
N SER A 804 21.05 23.49 -27.96
CA SER A 804 22.07 24.41 -27.45
C SER A 804 21.43 25.76 -27.14
N LEU A 805 22.14 26.58 -26.38
CA LEU A 805 21.81 27.98 -26.22
C LEU A 805 22.41 28.79 -27.40
N ASN A 806 21.58 29.05 -28.42
CA ASN A 806 21.87 29.95 -29.55
C ASN A 806 22.40 31.32 -29.11
N THR A 807 23.71 31.50 -29.23
CA THR A 807 24.39 32.75 -28.84
C THR A 807 23.94 33.96 -29.65
N LYS A 808 23.54 33.79 -30.92
CA LYS A 808 23.03 34.88 -31.76
C LYS A 808 21.68 35.39 -31.26
N TRP A 809 20.74 34.49 -30.94
CA TRP A 809 19.43 34.87 -30.37
C TRP A 809 19.57 35.53 -29.00
N ILE A 810 20.49 35.02 -28.18
CA ILE A 810 20.82 35.58 -26.88
C ILE A 810 21.34 37.02 -27.04
N LEU A 811 22.29 37.26 -27.95
CA LEU A 811 22.84 38.60 -28.17
C LEU A 811 21.88 39.57 -28.86
N GLN A 812 20.85 39.08 -29.56
CA GLN A 812 19.80 39.88 -30.17
C GLN A 812 18.61 40.15 -29.24
N SER A 813 18.52 39.42 -28.13
CA SER A 813 17.39 39.53 -27.21
C SER A 813 17.48 40.80 -26.34
N THR A 814 16.32 41.38 -26.03
CA THR A 814 16.22 42.49 -25.06
C THR A 814 16.02 41.98 -23.63
N LEU A 815 15.44 40.78 -23.48
CA LEU A 815 15.16 40.13 -22.20
C LEU A 815 15.30 38.60 -22.33
N ILE A 816 16.03 37.99 -21.40
CA ILE A 816 16.20 36.53 -21.30
C ILE A 816 15.53 36.04 -20.03
N VAL A 817 14.68 35.02 -20.14
CA VAL A 817 13.97 34.41 -19.01
C VAL A 817 14.47 32.99 -18.80
N ILE A 818 15.15 32.74 -17.69
CA ILE A 818 15.78 31.43 -17.42
C ILE A 818 14.95 30.57 -16.46
N SER A 819 14.95 29.26 -16.71
CA SER A 819 14.47 28.26 -15.76
C SER A 819 15.43 28.13 -14.57
N PRO A 820 14.96 27.84 -13.35
CA PRO A 820 15.82 27.63 -12.19
C PRO A 820 16.89 26.54 -12.40
N GLY A 821 16.72 25.64 -13.38
CA GLY A 821 17.70 24.60 -13.71
C GLY A 821 18.95 25.10 -14.46
N ILE A 822 18.91 26.29 -15.08
CA ILE A 822 20.04 26.84 -15.86
C ILE A 822 20.85 27.78 -14.94
N PRO A 823 22.16 27.54 -14.71
CA PRO A 823 22.98 28.39 -13.87
C PRO A 823 23.39 29.68 -14.60
N LEU A 824 23.47 30.82 -13.89
CA LEU A 824 23.95 32.09 -14.49
C LEU A 824 25.43 32.03 -14.91
N SER A 825 26.19 31.05 -14.40
CA SER A 825 27.58 30.81 -14.81
C SER A 825 27.71 30.17 -16.19
N HIS A 826 26.61 29.90 -16.90
CA HIS A 826 26.67 29.35 -18.25
C HIS A 826 27.37 30.32 -19.21
N PRO A 827 28.34 29.88 -20.04
CA PRO A 827 29.14 30.77 -20.91
C PRO A 827 28.32 31.73 -21.78
N SER A 828 27.22 31.24 -22.39
CA SER A 828 26.33 32.09 -23.21
C SER A 828 25.61 33.18 -22.41
N LEU A 829 25.31 32.94 -21.13
CA LEU A 829 24.68 33.94 -20.25
C LEU A 829 25.70 34.95 -19.72
N ILE A 830 26.96 34.54 -19.54
CA ILE A 830 28.07 35.45 -19.24
C ILE A 830 28.27 36.43 -20.40
N ALA A 831 28.24 35.95 -21.65
CA ALA A 831 28.33 36.79 -22.84
C ALA A 831 27.14 37.77 -22.95
N ALA A 832 25.90 37.33 -22.73
CA ALA A 832 24.75 38.23 -22.68
C ALA A 832 24.88 39.31 -21.59
N LYS A 833 25.38 38.93 -20.41
CA LYS A 833 25.61 39.88 -19.31
C LYS A 833 26.67 40.92 -19.66
N GLN A 834 27.75 40.52 -20.35
CA GLN A 834 28.76 41.45 -20.87
C GLN A 834 28.19 42.41 -21.93
N ALA A 835 27.25 41.92 -22.75
CA ALA A 835 26.48 42.72 -23.69
C ALA A 835 25.35 43.56 -23.05
N LYS A 836 25.26 43.59 -21.70
CA LYS A 836 24.24 44.32 -20.92
C LYS A 836 22.79 43.92 -21.20
N ILE A 837 22.55 42.68 -21.63
CA ILE A 837 21.21 42.14 -21.86
C ILE A 837 20.60 41.70 -20.53
N GLU A 838 19.32 42.01 -20.30
CA GLU A 838 18.65 41.70 -19.04
C GLU A 838 18.32 40.19 -18.94
N ILE A 839 18.72 39.54 -17.84
CA ILE A 839 18.49 38.10 -17.60
C ILE A 839 17.71 37.90 -16.30
N VAL A 840 16.46 37.42 -16.39
CA VAL A 840 15.52 37.29 -15.25
C VAL A 840 15.01 35.86 -15.07
N GLY A 841 14.46 35.56 -13.88
CA GLY A 841 13.75 34.31 -13.59
C GLY A 841 12.21 34.46 -13.55
N ASP A 842 11.52 33.34 -13.30
CA ASP A 842 10.06 33.29 -13.15
C ASP A 842 9.54 34.16 -12.00
N ILE A 843 10.27 34.21 -10.88
CA ILE A 843 9.92 35.03 -9.71
C ILE A 843 10.06 36.53 -9.98
N GLU A 844 11.07 36.95 -10.75
CA GLU A 844 11.25 38.35 -11.14
C GLU A 844 10.09 38.82 -12.03
N LEU A 845 9.70 38.01 -13.02
CA LEU A 845 8.52 38.31 -13.84
C LEU A 845 7.24 38.38 -13.02
N PHE A 846 7.07 37.46 -12.06
CA PHE A 846 5.94 37.51 -11.14
C PHE A 846 5.94 38.81 -10.32
N ALA A 847 7.10 39.22 -9.81
CA ALA A 847 7.23 40.43 -8.99
C ALA A 847 6.91 41.72 -9.76
N ARG A 848 7.20 41.77 -11.07
CA ARG A 848 6.88 42.92 -11.94
C ARG A 848 5.37 43.09 -12.13
N GLU A 849 4.62 42.00 -12.10
CA GLU A 849 3.20 41.98 -12.48
C GLU A 849 2.24 41.81 -11.30
N ALA A 850 2.75 41.38 -10.15
CA ALA A 850 1.94 41.17 -8.97
C ALA A 850 1.40 42.52 -8.46
N LEU A 851 0.10 42.74 -8.68
CA LEU A 851 -0.62 43.94 -8.21
C LEU A 851 -1.01 43.86 -6.73
N LYS A 852 -1.02 42.66 -6.16
CA LYS A 852 -1.40 42.41 -4.77
C LYS A 852 -0.16 42.29 -3.89
N PRO A 853 -0.26 42.64 -2.60
CA PRO A 853 0.77 42.40 -1.60
C PRO A 853 1.45 41.03 -1.69
N ILE A 854 2.77 41.00 -1.48
CA ILE A 854 3.58 39.77 -1.53
C ILE A 854 4.28 39.55 -0.19
N ILE A 855 4.16 38.34 0.34
CA ILE A 855 4.99 37.77 1.40
C ILE A 855 5.96 36.80 0.75
N ALA A 856 7.26 36.96 0.98
CA ALA A 856 8.27 36.05 0.46
C ALA A 856 9.08 35.37 1.56
N ILE A 857 9.22 34.05 1.46
CA ILE A 857 9.87 33.23 2.48
C ILE A 857 10.99 32.43 1.83
N THR A 858 12.19 32.53 2.39
CA THR A 858 13.33 31.69 2.03
C THR A 858 14.08 31.19 3.26
N GLY A 859 15.08 30.35 3.01
CA GLY A 859 15.91 29.71 4.03
C GLY A 859 16.48 28.39 3.50
N SER A 860 17.41 27.78 4.21
CA SER A 860 17.82 26.41 3.90
C SER A 860 16.72 25.44 4.33
N ASN A 861 16.19 25.63 5.54
CA ASN A 861 15.19 24.77 6.15
C ASN A 861 13.93 25.55 6.58
N GLY A 862 12.78 24.86 6.70
CA GLY A 862 11.55 25.43 7.30
C GLY A 862 10.63 26.18 6.34
N LYS A 863 11.10 26.56 5.15
CA LYS A 863 10.35 27.37 4.15
C LYS A 863 8.92 26.89 3.94
N SER A 864 8.73 25.65 3.51
CA SER A 864 7.42 25.08 3.21
C SER A 864 6.53 24.98 4.44
N THR A 865 7.13 24.81 5.62
CA THR A 865 6.39 24.70 6.88
C THR A 865 5.81 26.06 7.27
N VAL A 866 6.60 27.13 7.20
CA VAL A 866 6.13 28.51 7.47
C VAL A 866 5.11 28.96 6.43
N THR A 867 5.36 28.70 5.14
CA THR A 867 4.40 28.98 4.06
C THR A 867 3.05 28.27 4.30
N ALA A 868 3.06 27.01 4.73
CA ALA A 868 1.85 26.26 5.04
C ALA A 868 1.14 26.75 6.33
N MET A 869 1.89 27.19 7.34
CA MET A 869 1.31 27.80 8.55
C MET A 869 0.58 29.09 8.21
N LEU A 870 1.19 29.97 7.42
CA LEU A 870 0.55 31.19 6.94
C LEU A 870 -0.66 30.90 6.06
N GLY A 871 -0.60 29.84 5.26
CA GLY A 871 -1.74 29.32 4.54
C GLY A 871 -2.93 28.98 5.44
N LYS A 872 -2.68 28.29 6.56
CA LYS A 872 -3.72 28.01 7.58
C LYS A 872 -4.18 29.27 8.30
N ILE A 873 -3.28 30.20 8.63
CA ILE A 873 -3.63 31.47 9.28
C ILE A 873 -4.62 32.24 8.41
N ALA A 874 -4.33 32.36 7.10
CA ALA A 874 -5.23 33.01 6.16
C ALA A 874 -6.59 32.32 6.05
N TYR A 875 -6.60 30.98 6.00
CA TYR A 875 -7.83 30.20 6.01
C TYR A 875 -8.71 30.49 7.24
N TYR A 876 -8.13 30.50 8.44
CA TYR A 876 -8.88 30.83 9.67
C TYR A 876 -9.27 32.31 9.77
N SER A 877 -8.61 33.18 9.00
CA SER A 877 -8.90 34.61 8.94
C SER A 877 -9.93 34.97 7.86
N GLY A 878 -10.32 34.02 7.02
CA GLY A 878 -11.21 34.26 5.88
C GLY A 878 -10.58 35.07 4.73
N ILE A 879 -9.25 35.24 4.72
CA ILE A 879 -8.53 36.03 3.70
C ILE A 879 -8.11 35.10 2.55
N GLU A 880 -8.49 35.47 1.33
CA GLU A 880 -8.14 34.70 0.14
C GLU A 880 -6.71 34.99 -0.33
N ILE A 881 -5.90 33.92 -0.46
CA ILE A 881 -4.48 34.03 -0.77
C ILE A 881 -4.05 33.16 -1.96
N GLY A 882 -3.00 33.61 -2.64
CA GLY A 882 -2.28 32.85 -3.64
C GLY A 882 -0.99 32.29 -3.05
N ILE A 883 -0.94 30.98 -2.80
CA ILE A 883 0.27 30.30 -2.31
C ILE A 883 0.97 29.59 -3.46
N GLY A 884 2.27 29.83 -3.63
CA GLY A 884 3.05 29.13 -4.65
C GLY A 884 4.54 29.46 -4.65
N GLY A 885 5.17 29.35 -5.81
CA GLY A 885 6.62 29.49 -5.99
C GLY A 885 7.30 28.14 -6.15
N ASN A 886 8.30 27.86 -5.31
CA ASN A 886 8.99 26.56 -5.30
C ASN A 886 8.09 25.41 -4.77
N LEU A 887 7.05 25.74 -3.99
CA LEU A 887 6.10 24.78 -3.44
C LEU A 887 4.74 24.90 -4.14
N GLY A 888 4.24 23.80 -4.71
CA GLY A 888 2.88 23.73 -5.27
C GLY A 888 2.74 24.37 -6.66
N THR A 889 2.01 25.48 -6.75
CA THR A 889 1.71 26.17 -8.00
C THR A 889 2.86 27.10 -8.42
N PRO A 890 3.34 27.06 -9.68
CA PRO A 890 4.34 28.01 -10.17
C PRO A 890 3.89 29.46 -9.97
N ALA A 891 4.81 30.37 -9.62
CA ALA A 891 4.48 31.73 -9.20
C ALA A 891 3.67 32.51 -10.24
N LEU A 892 4.04 32.44 -11.52
CA LEU A 892 3.34 33.14 -12.61
C LEU A 892 1.89 32.65 -12.78
N ASN A 893 1.58 31.40 -12.44
CA ASN A 893 0.22 30.89 -12.50
C ASN A 893 -0.67 31.47 -11.39
N LEU A 894 -0.10 32.02 -10.31
CA LEU A 894 -0.85 32.66 -9.21
C LEU A 894 -1.52 33.96 -9.65
N LEU A 895 -0.96 34.64 -10.65
CA LEU A 895 -1.51 35.89 -11.20
C LEU A 895 -2.92 35.68 -11.80
N ASN A 896 -3.29 34.44 -12.13
CA ASN A 896 -4.60 34.12 -12.70
C ASN A 896 -5.73 34.04 -11.66
N LYS A 897 -5.42 34.06 -10.36
CA LYS A 897 -6.44 34.01 -9.30
C LYS A 897 -7.07 35.39 -9.12
N LYS A 898 -8.28 35.57 -9.68
CA LYS A 898 -9.02 36.85 -9.68
C LYS A 898 -9.36 37.39 -8.28
N ASN A 899 -9.68 36.52 -7.32
CA ASN A 899 -10.14 36.93 -5.97
C ASN A 899 -9.01 36.99 -4.91
N CYS A 900 -7.75 36.90 -5.33
CA CYS A 900 -6.61 36.89 -4.41
C CYS A 900 -6.37 38.28 -3.79
N GLN A 901 -6.28 38.34 -2.46
CA GLN A 901 -5.98 39.56 -1.70
C GLN A 901 -4.49 39.70 -1.37
N LEU A 902 -3.77 38.58 -1.23
CA LEU A 902 -2.37 38.53 -0.80
C LEU A 902 -1.65 37.29 -1.36
N TYR A 903 -0.42 37.46 -1.83
CA TYR A 903 0.44 36.37 -2.29
C TYR A 903 1.41 35.91 -1.22
N ILE A 904 1.57 34.60 -1.08
CA ILE A 904 2.57 33.97 -0.20
C ILE A 904 3.44 33.07 -1.05
N ILE A 905 4.68 33.48 -1.29
CA ILE A 905 5.60 32.77 -2.16
C ILE A 905 6.77 32.16 -1.38
N GLU A 906 6.98 30.86 -1.62
CA GLU A 906 8.20 30.18 -1.22
C GLU A 906 9.25 30.35 -2.33
N VAL A 907 10.43 30.87 -1.99
CA VAL A 907 11.48 31.14 -2.98
C VAL A 907 12.77 30.38 -2.64
N SER A 908 13.28 29.63 -3.61
CA SER A 908 14.58 28.95 -3.52
C SER A 908 15.75 29.90 -3.80
N SER A 909 16.97 29.52 -3.45
CA SER A 909 18.15 30.33 -3.81
C SER A 909 18.43 30.31 -5.32
N PHE A 910 18.06 29.25 -6.04
CA PHE A 910 18.15 29.18 -7.51
C PHE A 910 17.26 30.21 -8.19
N GLN A 911 16.09 30.50 -7.61
CA GLN A 911 15.19 31.53 -8.12
C GLN A 911 15.63 32.95 -7.71
N LEU A 912 16.17 33.12 -6.49
CA LEU A 912 16.70 34.42 -6.04
C LEU A 912 17.96 34.86 -6.79
N GLU A 913 18.73 33.91 -7.33
CA GLU A 913 19.90 34.19 -8.16
C GLU A 913 19.56 35.14 -9.33
N SER A 914 18.45 34.87 -10.04
CA SER A 914 17.94 35.64 -11.18
C SER A 914 16.80 36.60 -10.84
N THR A 915 16.61 36.92 -9.56
CA THR A 915 15.66 37.93 -9.08
C THR A 915 16.42 39.20 -8.67
N TYR A 916 16.01 40.34 -9.21
CA TYR A 916 16.60 41.65 -8.95
C TYR A 916 15.71 42.49 -8.04
N LYS A 917 14.40 42.55 -8.32
CA LYS A 917 13.45 43.41 -7.62
C LYS A 917 12.20 42.63 -7.21
N LEU A 918 12.18 42.21 -5.94
CA LEU A 918 11.04 41.55 -5.32
C LEU A 918 10.43 42.44 -4.23
N ASN A 919 9.45 43.24 -4.62
CA ASN A 919 8.74 44.16 -3.72
C ASN A 919 7.80 43.36 -2.80
N THR A 920 8.14 43.29 -1.51
CA THR A 920 7.36 42.51 -0.53
C THR A 920 6.95 43.37 0.64
N ILE A 921 5.80 43.08 1.24
CA ILE A 921 5.42 43.69 2.52
C ILE A 921 6.34 43.16 3.61
N VAL A 922 6.57 41.85 3.60
CA VAL A 922 7.49 41.20 4.50
C VAL A 922 8.25 40.09 3.77
N SER A 923 9.56 40.09 3.99
CA SER A 923 10.44 39.01 3.58
C SER A 923 11.13 38.42 4.79
N SER A 924 11.25 37.09 4.82
CA SER A 924 11.94 36.40 5.91
C SER A 924 12.93 35.37 5.39
N ILE A 925 14.13 35.38 5.98
CA ILE A 925 15.10 34.30 5.86
C ILE A 925 15.09 33.53 7.17
N LEU A 926 14.60 32.29 7.12
CA LEU A 926 14.41 31.48 8.31
C LEU A 926 15.73 31.01 8.93
N ASN A 927 16.70 30.66 8.08
CA ASN A 927 18.04 30.16 8.43
C ASN A 927 18.87 30.00 7.16
N ILE A 928 20.20 29.99 7.29
CA ILE A 928 21.14 29.70 6.21
C ILE A 928 22.14 28.64 6.67
N THR A 929 22.08 27.47 6.05
CA THR A 929 22.98 26.33 6.25
C THR A 929 23.44 25.77 4.91
N HIS A 930 24.51 24.97 4.91
CA HIS A 930 25.06 24.33 3.70
C HIS A 930 24.00 23.48 2.99
N ASP A 931 23.66 23.85 1.76
CA ASP A 931 22.68 23.21 0.90
C ASP A 931 23.01 23.51 -0.58
N HIS A 932 23.05 22.50 -1.44
CA HIS A 932 23.39 22.63 -2.88
C HIS A 932 24.74 23.32 -3.18
N MET A 933 25.81 22.96 -2.45
CA MET A 933 27.14 23.58 -2.60
C MET A 933 27.80 23.32 -3.96
N ASP A 934 27.38 22.28 -4.69
CA ASP A 934 27.77 21.98 -6.07
C ASP A 934 27.43 23.11 -7.06
N ARG A 935 26.40 23.91 -6.76
CA ARG A 935 25.98 25.05 -7.59
C ARG A 935 26.65 26.39 -7.21
N TYR A 936 27.26 26.48 -6.03
CA TYR A 936 27.88 27.71 -5.53
C TYR A 936 29.39 27.49 -5.35
N PRO A 937 30.19 27.63 -6.42
CA PRO A 937 31.63 27.35 -6.38
C PRO A 937 32.39 28.26 -5.41
N LEU A 938 31.85 29.43 -5.06
CA LEU A 938 32.40 30.34 -4.04
C LEU A 938 31.89 30.02 -2.61
N GLY A 939 31.25 28.86 -2.44
CA GLY A 939 30.82 28.31 -1.16
C GLY A 939 29.64 29.03 -0.51
N ILE A 940 29.52 28.87 0.81
CA ILE A 940 28.37 29.34 1.60
C ILE A 940 28.15 30.86 1.54
N ASN A 941 29.20 31.64 1.31
CA ASN A 941 29.10 33.10 1.21
C ASN A 941 28.33 33.54 -0.03
N GLN A 942 28.52 32.86 -1.16
CA GLN A 942 27.75 33.11 -2.38
C GLN A 942 26.29 32.67 -2.22
N TYR A 943 26.07 31.50 -1.62
CA TYR A 943 24.72 31.02 -1.28
C TYR A 943 23.96 32.01 -0.37
N ARG A 944 24.64 32.51 0.67
CA ARG A 944 24.13 33.54 1.58
C ARG A 944 23.79 34.83 0.82
N ALA A 945 24.70 35.33 -0.01
CA ALA A 945 24.52 36.56 -0.75
C ALA A 945 23.25 36.53 -1.62
N TYR A 946 22.97 35.39 -2.29
CA TYR A 946 21.75 35.25 -3.08
C TYR A 946 20.48 35.22 -2.23
N LYS A 947 20.49 34.56 -1.07
CA LYS A 947 19.33 34.58 -0.16
C LYS A 947 19.05 35.96 0.41
N LEU A 948 20.10 36.71 0.75
CA LEU A 948 19.97 38.07 1.29
C LEU A 948 19.31 39.05 0.32
N LYS A 949 19.33 38.78 -0.99
CA LYS A 949 18.61 39.59 -1.99
C LYS A 949 17.12 39.75 -1.68
N ILE A 950 16.49 38.78 -0.99
CA ILE A 950 15.07 38.84 -0.65
C ILE A 950 14.73 40.09 0.20
N TYR A 951 15.69 40.62 0.98
CA TYR A 951 15.49 41.82 1.79
C TYR A 951 15.63 43.14 1.02
N ASN A 952 16.15 43.11 -0.21
CA ASN A 952 16.55 44.34 -0.91
C ASN A 952 15.38 45.32 -1.12
N TYR A 953 14.17 44.81 -1.36
CA TYR A 953 12.97 45.60 -1.62
C TYR A 953 11.79 45.24 -0.69
N ALA A 954 12.10 44.59 0.43
CA ALA A 954 11.10 44.31 1.46
C ALA A 954 10.84 45.57 2.30
N LYS A 955 9.56 45.90 2.55
CA LYS A 955 9.18 46.97 3.49
C LYS A 955 9.63 46.62 4.91
N VAL A 956 9.35 45.38 5.33
CA VAL A 956 9.83 44.81 6.60
C VAL A 956 10.70 43.60 6.31
N SER A 957 11.93 43.60 6.82
CA SER A 957 12.85 42.47 6.76
C SER A 957 12.83 41.74 8.09
N LEU A 958 12.26 40.53 8.11
CA LEU A 958 12.14 39.70 9.30
C LEU A 958 13.37 38.78 9.43
N ILE A 959 14.27 39.14 10.34
CA ILE A 959 15.57 38.52 10.55
C ILE A 959 15.50 37.48 11.67
N ASN A 960 16.13 36.33 11.46
CA ASN A 960 16.39 35.39 12.55
C ASN A 960 17.62 35.86 13.34
N LEU A 961 17.43 36.45 14.51
CA LEU A 961 18.57 36.97 15.29
C LEU A 961 19.46 35.84 15.85
N ASP A 962 18.96 34.60 15.90
CA ASP A 962 19.76 33.44 16.32
C ASP A 962 20.77 32.99 15.23
N ASP A 963 20.60 33.41 13.97
CA ASP A 963 21.45 33.00 12.84
C ASP A 963 22.12 34.22 12.18
N PRO A 964 23.40 34.52 12.50
CA PRO A 964 24.14 35.64 11.95
C PRO A 964 24.22 35.66 10.42
N LEU A 965 24.11 34.50 9.76
CA LEU A 965 24.15 34.45 8.30
C LEU A 965 22.88 35.07 7.68
N THR A 966 21.78 35.11 8.42
CA THR A 966 20.55 35.79 7.98
C THR A 966 20.61 37.31 8.10
N TRP A 967 21.64 37.87 8.75
CA TRP A 967 21.75 39.31 8.94
C TRP A 967 22.15 40.01 7.63
N PRO A 968 21.58 41.20 7.35
CA PRO A 968 21.94 41.99 6.18
C PRO A 968 23.41 42.44 6.27
N ILE A 969 24.08 42.50 5.12
CA ILE A 969 25.50 42.91 5.05
C ILE A 969 25.68 44.41 5.31
N LYS A 970 24.67 45.22 4.98
CA LYS A 970 24.63 46.66 5.25
C LYS A 970 23.34 47.00 5.97
N ASN A 971 23.44 47.64 7.14
CA ASN A 971 22.29 48.23 7.83
C ASN A 971 21.86 49.48 7.06
N ASN A 972 20.70 49.43 6.42
CA ASN A 972 20.12 50.61 5.80
C ASN A 972 19.19 51.28 6.81
N ILE A 973 19.53 52.51 7.21
CA ILE A 973 18.81 53.28 8.26
C ILE A 973 17.33 53.47 7.90
N ASN A 974 16.97 53.45 6.61
CA ASN A 974 15.60 53.63 6.12
C ASN A 974 14.79 52.32 6.00
N LYS A 975 15.33 51.17 6.43
CA LYS A 975 14.62 49.88 6.40
C LYS A 975 14.18 49.43 7.79
N ILE A 976 12.96 48.90 7.85
CA ILE A 976 12.42 48.31 9.08
C ILE A 976 12.91 46.87 9.18
N TYR A 977 13.76 46.63 10.16
CA TYR A 977 14.21 45.30 10.54
C TYR A 977 13.46 44.87 11.79
N MET A 978 12.83 43.71 11.75
CA MET A 978 12.24 43.07 12.92
C MET A 978 12.94 41.74 13.16
N GLY A 979 13.23 41.45 14.42
CA GLY A 979 13.91 40.23 14.83
C GLY A 979 12.94 39.21 15.41
N PHE A 980 13.12 37.95 15.02
CA PHE A 980 12.63 36.82 15.79
C PHE A 980 13.80 35.97 16.28
N SER A 981 13.75 35.50 17.53
CA SER A 981 14.82 34.67 18.09
C SER A 981 14.35 33.89 19.31
N LYS A 982 15.27 33.16 19.95
CA LYS A 982 15.01 32.55 21.26
C LYS A 982 14.87 33.59 22.36
N ASN A 983 15.81 34.52 22.49
CA ASN A 983 15.99 35.33 23.71
C ASN A 983 15.90 36.85 23.52
N LEU A 984 15.97 37.33 22.27
CA LEU A 984 16.14 38.74 21.90
C LEU A 984 15.19 39.14 20.74
N GLY A 985 14.94 40.44 20.57
CA GLY A 985 14.08 40.96 19.50
C GLY A 985 12.60 41.08 19.86
N GLU A 986 11.82 41.60 18.91
CA GLU A 986 10.39 41.88 19.07
C GLU A 986 9.57 40.61 19.24
N TYR A 987 9.97 39.54 18.55
CA TYR A 987 9.35 38.23 18.62
C TYR A 987 10.32 37.25 19.27
N GLN A 988 9.95 36.67 20.41
CA GLN A 988 10.87 35.83 21.18
C GLN A 988 10.17 34.65 21.86
N ILE A 989 10.97 33.67 22.29
CA ILE A 989 10.51 32.50 23.02
C ILE A 989 10.90 32.64 24.50
N LYS A 990 9.98 33.06 25.37
CA LYS A 990 10.28 33.17 26.81
C LYS A 990 9.97 31.89 27.56
N LYS A 991 10.96 31.38 28.30
CA LYS A 991 10.79 30.29 29.27
C LYS A 991 10.46 30.88 30.64
N THR A 992 9.29 30.52 31.18
CA THR A 992 8.82 30.92 32.51
C THR A 992 8.65 29.68 33.40
N LYS A 993 8.49 29.86 34.72
CA LYS A 993 8.09 28.75 35.63
C LYS A 993 6.81 28.04 35.17
N LYS A 994 5.92 28.75 34.45
CA LYS A 994 4.64 28.22 33.92
C LYS A 994 4.76 27.58 32.53
N GLY A 995 5.95 27.51 31.92
CA GLY A 995 6.21 26.87 30.62
C GLY A 995 6.88 27.79 29.59
N ILE A 996 7.02 27.29 28.35
CA ILE A 996 7.62 28.01 27.21
C ILE A 996 6.51 28.73 26.43
N TRP A 997 6.71 30.01 26.11
CA TRP A 997 5.72 30.87 25.45
C TRP A 997 6.28 31.54 24.20
N LEU A 998 5.42 31.69 23.18
CA LEU A 998 5.61 32.64 22.09
C LEU A 998 5.21 34.03 22.58
N VAL A 999 6.14 34.99 22.47
CA VAL A 999 5.98 36.36 22.94
C VAL A 999 6.19 37.31 21.77
N ALA A 1000 5.28 38.25 21.59
CA ALA A 1000 5.38 39.32 20.59
C ALA A 1000 5.32 40.67 21.32
N HIS A 1001 6.30 41.55 21.08
CA HIS A 1001 6.43 42.87 21.73
C HIS A 1001 6.25 42.82 23.25
N ASN A 1002 6.94 41.88 23.91
CA ASN A 1002 6.85 41.60 25.36
C ASN A 1002 5.47 41.14 25.88
N LYS A 1003 4.48 40.87 25.01
CA LYS A 1003 3.18 40.28 25.39
C LYS A 1003 3.18 38.77 25.13
N PHE A 1004 2.70 38.00 26.11
CA PHE A 1004 2.55 36.55 25.99
C PHE A 1004 1.37 36.22 25.07
N ILE A 1005 1.64 35.60 23.92
CA ILE A 1005 0.62 35.31 22.91
C ILE A 1005 0.05 33.90 23.09
N MET A 1006 0.93 32.91 23.15
CA MET A 1006 0.50 31.51 23.17
C MET A 1006 1.56 30.65 23.85
N LYS A 1007 1.12 29.70 24.68
CA LYS A 1007 2.01 28.70 25.28
C LYS A 1007 2.37 27.65 24.23
N CYS A 1008 3.66 27.36 24.06
CA CYS A 1008 4.15 26.42 23.04
C CYS A 1008 3.61 24.98 23.24
N SER A 1009 3.18 24.63 24.46
CA SER A 1009 2.54 23.33 24.74
C SER A 1009 1.16 23.17 24.09
N CYS A 1010 0.51 24.27 23.69
CA CYS A 1010 -0.79 24.23 23.02
C CYS A 1010 -0.65 23.96 21.51
N MET A 1011 0.57 23.99 20.96
CA MET A 1011 0.83 23.62 19.57
C MET A 1011 0.94 22.10 19.43
N LYS A 1012 0.40 21.55 18.33
CA LYS A 1012 0.52 20.11 18.02
C LYS A 1012 1.93 19.72 17.58
N ILE A 1013 2.62 20.62 16.89
CA ILE A 1013 4.03 20.43 16.51
C ILE A 1013 4.95 20.79 17.70
N GLN A 1014 6.00 20.01 17.88
CA GLN A 1014 6.94 20.15 18.99
C GLN A 1014 8.35 20.42 18.48
N GLY A 1015 9.19 20.99 19.34
CA GLY A 1015 10.58 21.31 19.05
C GLY A 1015 10.85 22.79 18.84
N TYR A 1016 11.97 23.28 19.37
CA TYR A 1016 12.39 24.69 19.28
C TYR A 1016 12.45 25.23 17.85
N HIS A 1017 12.89 24.44 16.86
CA HIS A 1017 12.90 24.89 15.47
C HIS A 1017 11.49 25.13 14.92
N ASN A 1018 10.51 24.32 15.35
CA ASN A 1018 9.10 24.51 15.03
C ASN A 1018 8.49 25.69 15.78
N TYR A 1019 8.94 25.95 17.01
CA TYR A 1019 8.57 27.17 17.74
C TYR A 1019 9.13 28.41 17.06
N LEU A 1020 10.37 28.39 16.56
CA LEU A 1020 10.94 29.47 15.76
C LEU A 1020 10.22 29.65 14.42
N ASN A 1021 9.85 28.56 13.73
CA ASN A 1021 9.04 28.64 12.51
C ASN A 1021 7.66 29.24 12.80
N ALA A 1022 7.03 28.87 13.92
CA ALA A 1022 5.75 29.45 14.34
C ALA A 1022 5.88 30.89 14.79
N LEU A 1023 7.00 31.27 15.41
CA LEU A 1023 7.32 32.64 15.78
C LEU A 1023 7.54 33.52 14.53
N SER A 1024 8.21 32.97 13.51
CA SER A 1024 8.33 33.63 12.20
C SER A 1024 6.98 33.79 11.51
N ALA A 1025 6.14 32.73 11.49
CA ALA A 1025 4.79 32.81 10.95
C ALA A 1025 3.91 33.81 11.72
N LEU A 1026 4.02 33.85 13.05
CA LEU A 1026 3.36 34.82 13.93
C LEU A 1026 3.79 36.25 13.59
N ALA A 1027 5.10 36.49 13.46
CA ALA A 1027 5.64 37.80 13.13
C ALA A 1027 5.18 38.28 11.75
N ILE A 1028 5.26 37.42 10.73
CA ILE A 1028 4.76 37.70 9.38
C ILE A 1028 3.26 38.02 9.43
N ALA A 1029 2.48 37.21 10.17
CA ALA A 1029 1.04 37.40 10.27
C ALA A 1029 0.66 38.71 10.97
N ASP A 1030 1.40 39.10 12.01
CA ASP A 1030 1.22 40.36 12.74
C ASP A 1030 1.54 41.57 11.85
N ILE A 1031 2.64 41.52 11.08
CA ILE A 1031 3.05 42.58 10.15
C ILE A 1031 2.00 42.81 9.06
N VAL A 1032 1.30 41.74 8.64
CA VAL A 1032 0.24 41.81 7.61
C VAL A 1032 -1.16 41.93 8.23
N HIS A 1033 -1.24 42.17 9.54
CA HIS A 1033 -2.49 42.44 10.28
C HIS A 1033 -3.53 41.31 10.25
N PHE A 1034 -3.10 40.05 10.26
CA PHE A 1034 -4.03 38.93 10.45
C PHE A 1034 -4.66 38.96 11.87
N PRO A 1035 -5.94 38.60 12.03
CA PRO A 1035 -6.60 38.57 13.34
C PRO A 1035 -5.90 37.64 14.33
N ARG A 1036 -5.63 38.14 15.55
CA ARG A 1036 -4.88 37.41 16.58
C ARG A 1036 -5.49 36.04 16.90
N ASP A 1037 -6.81 35.97 16.99
CA ASP A 1037 -7.54 34.73 17.27
C ASP A 1037 -7.35 33.69 16.16
N ALA A 1038 -7.36 34.12 14.91
CA ALA A 1038 -7.10 33.26 13.77
C ALA A 1038 -5.66 32.73 13.79
N ILE A 1039 -4.67 33.56 14.17
CA ILE A 1039 -3.27 33.14 14.30
C ILE A 1039 -3.13 32.06 15.38
N VAL A 1040 -3.64 32.31 16.59
CA VAL A 1040 -3.55 31.35 17.71
C VAL A 1040 -4.28 30.05 17.36
N LYS A 1041 -5.47 30.14 16.76
CA LYS A 1041 -6.25 28.96 16.32
C LYS A 1041 -5.53 28.17 15.23
N ALA A 1042 -4.89 28.85 14.28
CA ALA A 1042 -4.13 28.22 13.20
C ALA A 1042 -2.89 27.49 13.74
N LEU A 1043 -2.08 28.15 14.57
CA LEU A 1043 -0.86 27.57 15.14
C LEU A 1043 -1.18 26.40 16.09
N SER A 1044 -2.27 26.49 16.87
CA SER A 1044 -2.75 25.39 17.73
C SER A 1044 -3.17 24.17 16.90
N ASN A 1045 -3.82 24.38 15.76
CA ASN A 1045 -4.36 23.31 14.91
C ASN A 1045 -3.42 22.87 13.77
N PHE A 1046 -2.24 23.47 13.66
CA PHE A 1046 -1.27 23.09 12.65
C PHE A 1046 -0.57 21.78 13.05
N SER A 1047 -0.76 20.73 12.25
CA SER A 1047 -0.28 19.37 12.51
C SER A 1047 1.07 19.04 11.86
N GLY A 1048 1.73 20.02 11.25
CA GLY A 1048 2.92 19.78 10.43
C GLY A 1048 2.59 19.38 8.98
N LEU A 1049 3.61 19.38 8.13
CA LEU A 1049 3.54 18.80 6.79
C LEU A 1049 3.79 17.29 6.85
N SER A 1050 3.24 16.54 5.91
CA SER A 1050 3.50 15.09 5.85
C SER A 1050 4.99 14.82 5.68
N HIS A 1051 5.53 13.93 6.52
CA HIS A 1051 6.95 13.55 6.56
C HIS A 1051 7.94 14.66 6.95
N ARG A 1052 7.48 15.74 7.61
CA ARG A 1052 8.30 16.86 8.10
C ARG A 1052 8.09 16.99 9.61
N PHE A 1053 8.96 16.34 10.38
CA PHE A 1053 8.92 16.23 11.84
C PHE A 1053 7.52 15.91 12.40
N GLN A 1054 6.82 15.01 11.72
CA GLN A 1054 5.41 14.70 11.95
C GLN A 1054 5.27 13.67 13.07
N LEU A 1055 4.63 14.02 14.18
CA LEU A 1055 4.23 13.04 15.18
C LEU A 1055 3.20 12.07 14.58
N ILE A 1056 3.61 10.81 14.34
CA ILE A 1056 2.76 9.74 13.82
C ILE A 1056 1.88 9.18 14.93
N LEU A 1057 2.49 8.95 16.09
CA LEU A 1057 1.87 8.24 17.20
C LEU A 1057 2.54 8.62 18.52
N LYS A 1058 1.76 8.86 19.57
CA LYS A 1058 2.25 8.92 20.95
C LYS A 1058 1.52 7.87 21.76
N LYS A 1059 2.22 6.84 22.22
CA LYS A 1059 1.64 5.70 22.94
C LYS A 1059 2.65 5.17 23.95
N ASN A 1060 2.19 4.87 25.17
CA ASN A 1060 3.02 4.32 26.26
C ASN A 1060 4.31 5.11 26.53
N ASN A 1061 4.22 6.45 26.64
CA ASN A 1061 5.37 7.36 26.78
C ASN A 1061 6.39 7.36 25.63
N VAL A 1062 6.16 6.60 24.55
CA VAL A 1062 6.97 6.64 23.32
C VAL A 1062 6.30 7.53 22.27
N SER A 1063 7.07 8.43 21.68
CA SER A 1063 6.61 9.34 20.61
C SER A 1063 7.29 8.96 19.29
N TRP A 1064 6.52 8.58 18.28
CA TRP A 1064 6.96 8.21 16.94
C TRP A 1064 6.90 9.42 16.02
N ILE A 1065 8.03 9.85 15.46
CA ILE A 1065 8.14 11.07 14.65
C ILE A 1065 8.66 10.71 13.25
N ASN A 1066 7.94 11.11 12.20
CA ASN A 1066 8.32 10.95 10.79
C ASN A 1066 8.90 12.25 10.23
N ASP A 1067 10.21 12.26 9.97
CA ASP A 1067 10.91 13.37 9.32
C ASP A 1067 11.63 12.93 8.03
N SER A 1068 11.03 12.01 7.26
CA SER A 1068 11.68 11.41 6.09
C SER A 1068 11.90 12.35 4.90
N LYS A 1069 11.49 13.63 4.99
CA LYS A 1069 11.79 14.70 4.02
C LYS A 1069 12.92 15.63 4.47
N SER A 1070 13.64 15.29 5.54
CA SER A 1070 14.89 15.96 5.90
C SER A 1070 15.97 15.61 4.87
N THR A 1071 16.39 16.57 4.04
CA THR A 1071 17.33 16.34 2.92
C THR A 1071 18.77 16.76 3.23
N ASN A 1072 19.06 17.30 4.42
CA ASN A 1072 20.42 17.66 4.85
C ASN A 1072 20.69 17.29 6.33
N ILE A 1073 21.98 17.19 6.69
CA ILE A 1073 22.44 16.78 8.03
C ILE A 1073 22.00 17.78 9.09
N GLU A 1074 22.07 19.08 8.79
CA GLU A 1074 21.77 20.13 9.77
C GLU A 1074 20.26 20.20 10.10
N SER A 1075 19.37 19.86 9.15
CA SER A 1075 17.93 19.76 9.42
C SER A 1075 17.61 18.60 10.37
N THR A 1076 18.26 17.46 10.18
CA THR A 1076 18.16 16.30 11.08
C THR A 1076 18.72 16.62 12.46
N LYS A 1077 19.88 17.28 12.54
CA LYS A 1077 20.49 17.71 13.81
C LYS A 1077 19.63 18.70 14.57
N THR A 1078 19.05 19.67 13.86
CA THR A 1078 18.13 20.66 14.43
C THR A 1078 16.85 20.00 14.96
N ALA A 1079 16.34 18.98 14.27
CA ALA A 1079 15.24 18.14 14.73
C ALA A 1079 15.57 17.41 16.04
N LEU A 1080 16.75 16.77 16.14
CA LEU A 1080 17.20 16.05 17.34
C LEU A 1080 17.46 16.96 18.55
N MET A 1081 18.16 18.09 18.35
CA MET A 1081 18.42 19.05 19.43
C MET A 1081 17.13 19.68 19.98
N SER A 1082 16.03 19.57 19.23
CA SER A 1082 14.74 20.13 19.60
C SER A 1082 13.82 19.18 20.38
N THR A 1083 14.15 17.88 20.44
CA THR A 1083 13.42 16.91 21.28
C THR A 1083 13.90 16.98 22.72
N TYR A 1084 13.07 17.50 23.63
CA TYR A 1084 13.31 17.45 25.07
C TYR A 1084 12.65 16.18 25.63
N THR A 1085 13.38 15.07 25.63
CA THR A 1085 12.93 13.81 26.24
C THR A 1085 13.87 13.41 27.37
N LYS A 1086 13.34 13.15 28.56
CA LYS A 1086 14.07 12.55 29.69
C LYS A 1086 14.42 11.06 29.46
N GLY A 1087 14.10 10.51 28.30
CA GLY A 1087 14.23 9.09 27.95
C GLY A 1087 14.96 8.88 26.63
N MET A 1088 15.13 7.61 26.26
CA MET A 1088 15.90 7.15 25.10
C MET A 1088 15.32 7.66 23.77
N ILE A 1089 16.18 8.24 22.92
CA ILE A 1089 15.84 8.65 21.55
C ILE A 1089 16.32 7.54 20.60
N HIS A 1090 15.40 6.93 19.86
CA HIS A 1090 15.72 6.01 18.76
C HIS A 1090 15.64 6.75 17.42
N LEU A 1091 16.79 6.91 16.76
CA LEU A 1091 16.90 7.64 15.51
C LEU A 1091 17.03 6.68 14.32
N LEU A 1092 16.14 6.83 13.33
CA LEU A 1092 16.12 6.11 12.05
C LEU A 1092 16.49 7.05 10.90
N LEU A 1093 17.70 6.92 10.34
CA LEU A 1093 18.22 7.76 9.24
C LEU A 1093 18.38 6.95 7.95
N GLY A 1094 18.04 7.52 6.79
CA GLY A 1094 18.29 6.95 5.46
C GLY A 1094 18.41 8.01 4.35
N GLY A 1095 19.02 7.66 3.20
CA GLY A 1095 19.22 8.55 2.04
C GLY A 1095 20.52 8.28 1.27
N ASP A 1096 20.60 8.72 0.01
CA ASP A 1096 21.77 8.55 -0.87
C ASP A 1096 22.67 9.80 -0.89
N ASN A 1097 23.99 9.58 -1.01
CA ASN A 1097 25.05 10.52 -0.65
C ASN A 1097 25.13 11.76 -1.55
N LYS A 1098 24.78 12.94 -1.02
CA LYS A 1098 25.23 14.23 -1.56
C LYS A 1098 26.50 14.69 -0.81
N ILE A 1099 27.64 14.12 -1.19
CA ILE A 1099 29.01 14.65 -1.00
C ILE A 1099 29.32 15.17 0.42
N ILE A 1100 29.14 14.38 1.48
CA ILE A 1100 29.83 14.55 2.77
C ILE A 1100 30.00 13.16 3.38
N SER A 1101 31.19 12.83 3.91
CA SER A 1101 31.40 11.56 4.61
C SER A 1101 30.59 11.54 5.92
N PHE A 1102 29.94 10.42 6.25
CA PHE A 1102 29.24 10.22 7.53
C PHE A 1102 30.19 10.30 8.76
N TYR A 1103 31.49 10.48 8.54
CA TYR A 1103 32.54 10.63 9.55
C TYR A 1103 32.84 12.08 9.92
N ASP A 1104 31.91 13.00 9.68
CA ASP A 1104 32.07 14.37 10.18
C ASP A 1104 32.01 14.35 11.73
N LYS A 1105 33.18 14.53 12.37
CA LYS A 1105 33.38 14.47 13.83
C LYS A 1105 32.38 15.35 14.60
N LYS A 1106 31.81 16.38 13.97
CA LYS A 1106 30.77 17.26 14.55
C LYS A 1106 29.41 16.58 14.75
N LEU A 1107 28.97 15.67 13.88
CA LEU A 1107 27.71 14.93 14.07
C LEU A 1107 27.87 13.90 15.19
N LEU A 1108 29.02 13.22 15.21
CA LEU A 1108 29.38 12.24 16.24
C LEU A 1108 29.44 12.90 17.64
N PHE A 1109 30.02 14.10 17.77
CA PHE A 1109 30.08 14.84 19.03
C PHE A 1109 28.68 15.21 19.58
N VAL A 1110 27.73 15.55 18.71
CA VAL A 1110 26.35 15.85 19.11
C VAL A 1110 25.60 14.58 19.54
N ILE A 1111 25.90 13.45 18.87
CA ILE A 1111 25.36 12.13 19.22
C ILE A 1111 25.89 11.64 20.58
N VAL A 1112 27.15 11.96 20.91
CA VAL A 1112 27.77 11.59 22.19
C VAL A 1112 27.36 12.54 23.34
N GLY A 1113 27.06 13.81 23.04
CA GLY A 1113 26.66 14.81 24.05
C GLY A 1113 25.19 14.76 24.48
N LEU A 1114 24.31 14.15 23.68
CA LEU A 1114 22.94 13.80 24.07
C LEU A 1114 22.98 12.33 24.51
N SER A 1115 22.41 11.97 25.68
CA SER A 1115 22.39 10.60 26.22
C SER A 1115 21.55 9.62 25.36
N ILE A 1116 21.95 9.40 24.12
CA ILE A 1116 21.33 8.55 23.11
C ILE A 1116 21.85 7.13 23.35
N THR A 1117 20.99 6.27 23.91
CA THR A 1117 21.35 4.88 24.25
C THR A 1117 21.05 3.86 23.14
N GLY A 1118 20.46 4.28 22.00
CA GLY A 1118 20.17 3.38 20.89
C GLY A 1118 19.98 4.08 19.54
N PHE A 1119 20.75 3.66 18.53
CA PHE A 1119 20.72 4.17 17.16
C PHE A 1119 20.37 3.04 16.19
N ILE A 1120 19.44 3.26 15.26
CA ILE A 1120 19.14 2.30 14.18
C ILE A 1120 19.30 3.04 12.87
N MET A 1121 20.47 2.93 12.25
CA MET A 1121 20.65 3.44 10.89
C MET A 1121 19.80 2.60 9.94
N VAL A 1122 18.90 3.24 9.20
CA VAL A 1122 18.30 2.66 7.99
C VAL A 1122 18.92 3.40 6.81
N ALA A 1123 20.25 3.41 6.77
CA ALA A 1123 20.90 3.77 5.54
C ALA A 1123 20.36 2.80 4.47
N SER A 1124 20.29 3.24 3.22
CA SER A 1124 20.68 2.31 2.15
C SER A 1124 22.18 2.06 2.28
N ALA A 1125 22.58 1.55 3.45
CA ALA A 1125 23.58 0.55 3.57
C ALA A 1125 22.81 -0.68 3.05
N SER A 1126 23.16 -1.34 1.95
CA SER A 1126 24.55 -1.75 1.70
C SER A 1126 25.32 -1.90 3.00
N ILE A 1127 24.67 -2.50 4.02
CA ILE A 1127 25.39 -3.31 4.98
C ILE A 1127 25.90 -4.41 4.08
N SER A 1128 27.17 -4.26 3.71
CA SER A 1128 28.08 -5.37 3.58
C SER A 1128 27.82 -6.31 4.75
N PHE A 1129 26.89 -7.24 4.54
CA PHE A 1129 27.11 -8.58 5.05
C PHE A 1129 28.38 -9.00 4.32
N GLY A 1130 29.51 -8.78 4.98
CA GLY A 1130 30.63 -9.69 4.84
C GLY A 1130 30.09 -11.06 5.24
N ILE A 1131 29.35 -11.69 4.32
CA ILE A 1131 29.40 -13.13 4.19
C ILE A 1131 30.83 -13.32 3.69
N ARG A 1132 31.76 -13.53 4.65
CA ARG A 1132 32.69 -14.64 4.46
C ARG A 1132 31.80 -15.78 4.01
N LEU A 1133 31.82 -16.07 2.72
CA LEU A 1133 31.26 -17.30 2.18
C LEU A 1133 32.03 -18.40 2.91
N TYR A 1134 31.49 -18.85 4.04
CA TYR A 1134 31.60 -20.23 4.39
C TYR A 1134 30.89 -20.96 3.26
N ASN A 1135 31.69 -21.31 2.26
CA ASN A 1135 31.39 -22.37 1.33
C ASN A 1135 31.18 -23.63 2.16
N ASP A 1136 29.95 -23.87 2.58
CA ASP A 1136 29.54 -25.22 2.94
C ASP A 1136 28.11 -25.45 2.45
N PRO A 1137 27.93 -26.29 1.40
CA PRO A 1137 26.60 -26.61 0.93
C PRO A 1137 25.86 -27.43 1.99
N PHE A 1138 24.54 -27.25 2.05
CA PHE A 1138 23.57 -28.00 2.88
C PHE A 1138 23.66 -29.55 2.74
N TYR A 1139 24.45 -30.04 1.77
CA TYR A 1139 24.83 -31.44 1.59
C TYR A 1139 25.97 -31.92 2.51
N PHE A 1140 26.70 -31.01 3.17
CA PHE A 1140 27.77 -31.34 4.12
C PHE A 1140 27.24 -31.62 5.53
N THR A 1141 26.15 -30.98 5.95
CA THR A 1141 25.54 -31.16 7.28
C THR A 1141 24.86 -32.52 7.49
N LYS A 1142 24.58 -33.28 6.43
CA LYS A 1142 24.16 -34.70 6.55
C LYS A 1142 25.31 -35.68 6.35
N ARG A 1143 26.48 -35.18 5.96
CA ARG A 1143 27.72 -35.94 5.80
C ARG A 1143 28.44 -36.08 7.13
N GLU A 1144 28.29 -35.12 8.04
CA GLU A 1144 28.83 -35.20 9.41
C GLU A 1144 27.98 -36.08 10.36
N GLU A 1145 26.67 -36.26 10.11
CA GLU A 1145 25.83 -37.15 10.95
C GLU A 1145 25.78 -38.62 10.48
N LEU A 1146 26.07 -38.91 9.21
CA LEU A 1146 26.03 -40.28 8.63
C LEU A 1146 27.39 -40.78 8.12
N GLY A 1147 28.42 -39.93 8.14
CA GLY A 1147 29.77 -40.26 7.69
C GLY A 1147 29.80 -40.95 6.31
N TYR A 1148 30.55 -42.04 6.24
CA TYR A 1148 30.78 -42.85 5.04
C TYR A 1148 29.49 -43.40 4.39
N LEU A 1149 28.49 -43.78 5.20
CA LEU A 1149 27.18 -44.26 4.72
C LEU A 1149 26.41 -43.20 3.94
N GLY A 1150 26.47 -41.93 4.38
CA GLY A 1150 25.85 -40.81 3.67
C GLY A 1150 26.49 -40.56 2.30
N SER A 1151 27.81 -40.74 2.20
CA SER A 1151 28.55 -40.55 0.95
C SER A 1151 28.24 -41.66 -0.08
N ILE A 1152 28.13 -42.91 0.38
CA ILE A 1152 27.69 -44.05 -0.47
C ILE A 1152 26.25 -43.84 -0.95
N LEU A 1153 25.35 -43.42 -0.06
CA LEU A 1153 23.95 -43.21 -0.39
C LEU A 1153 23.81 -42.13 -1.49
N ILE A 1154 24.56 -41.04 -1.38
CA ILE A 1154 24.54 -39.95 -2.37
C ILE A 1154 25.08 -40.42 -3.72
N LEU A 1155 26.18 -41.18 -3.75
CA LEU A 1155 26.72 -41.77 -4.98
C LEU A 1155 25.72 -42.74 -5.63
N PHE A 1156 25.06 -43.58 -4.83
CA PHE A 1156 24.02 -44.49 -5.29
C PHE A 1156 22.80 -43.73 -5.85
N MET A 1157 22.38 -42.63 -5.22
CA MET A 1157 21.27 -41.79 -5.70
C MET A 1157 21.60 -41.10 -7.02
N ILE A 1158 22.81 -40.55 -7.17
CA ILE A 1158 23.26 -39.91 -8.41
C ILE A 1158 23.31 -40.95 -9.55
N PHE A 1159 23.88 -42.12 -9.27
CA PHE A 1159 23.93 -43.23 -10.22
C PHE A 1159 22.53 -43.71 -10.63
N PHE A 1160 21.63 -43.88 -9.67
CA PHE A 1160 20.24 -44.26 -9.93
C PHE A 1160 19.49 -43.21 -10.77
N MET A 1161 19.73 -41.92 -10.50
CA MET A 1161 19.13 -40.81 -11.24
C MET A 1161 19.60 -40.81 -12.70
N SER A 1162 20.90 -40.97 -12.95
CA SER A 1162 21.45 -41.06 -14.31
C SER A 1162 20.85 -42.24 -15.09
N ILE A 1163 20.74 -43.42 -14.47
CA ILE A 1163 20.11 -44.60 -15.09
C ILE A 1163 18.63 -44.33 -15.42
N ARG A 1164 17.90 -43.66 -14.52
CA ARG A 1164 16.48 -43.31 -14.74
C ARG A 1164 16.29 -42.37 -15.94
N ILE A 1165 17.14 -41.36 -16.08
CA ILE A 1165 17.07 -40.40 -17.21
C ILE A 1165 17.35 -41.11 -18.54
N LEU A 1166 18.36 -41.99 -18.57
CA LEU A 1166 18.65 -42.81 -19.75
C LEU A 1166 17.48 -43.76 -20.06
N TYR A 1167 16.85 -44.35 -19.05
CA TYR A 1167 15.67 -45.19 -19.26
C TYR A 1167 14.48 -44.40 -19.86
N ILE A 1168 14.26 -43.16 -19.44
CA ILE A 1168 13.24 -42.26 -20.02
C ILE A 1168 13.56 -41.95 -21.50
N GLY A 1169 14.83 -41.70 -21.82
CA GLY A 1169 15.29 -41.52 -23.21
C GLY A 1169 15.02 -42.76 -24.09
N LYS A 1170 15.33 -43.96 -23.58
CA LYS A 1170 15.03 -45.23 -24.26
C LYS A 1170 13.54 -45.39 -24.52
N ARG A 1171 12.71 -45.07 -23.53
CA ARG A 1171 11.25 -45.15 -23.60
C ARG A 1171 10.64 -44.14 -24.59
N SER A 1172 11.24 -42.96 -24.70
CA SER A 1172 10.85 -41.95 -25.69
C SER A 1172 11.12 -42.42 -27.13
N LEU A 1173 12.29 -43.05 -27.36
CA LEU A 1173 12.65 -43.60 -28.68
C LEU A 1173 11.75 -44.75 -29.10
N THR A 1174 11.35 -45.63 -28.16
CA THR A 1174 10.38 -46.70 -28.45
C THR A 1174 8.99 -46.17 -28.81
N ASN A 1175 8.64 -44.94 -28.38
CA ASN A 1175 7.37 -44.28 -28.68
C ASN A 1175 7.44 -43.36 -29.94
N LYS A 1176 8.42 -43.60 -30.84
CA LYS A 1176 8.66 -42.81 -32.07
C LYS A 1176 8.92 -41.31 -31.86
N ASN A 1177 9.21 -40.86 -30.63
CA ASN A 1177 9.57 -39.47 -30.35
C ASN A 1177 11.11 -39.34 -30.25
N GLN A 1178 11.75 -39.31 -31.43
CA GLN A 1178 13.20 -39.38 -31.58
C GLN A 1178 13.93 -38.17 -31.00
N THR A 1179 13.45 -36.96 -31.28
CA THR A 1179 14.02 -35.70 -30.77
C THR A 1179 14.05 -35.66 -29.24
N SER A 1180 12.93 -36.03 -28.60
CA SER A 1180 12.84 -36.03 -27.13
C SER A 1180 13.68 -37.13 -26.47
N GLY A 1181 13.85 -38.26 -27.17
CA GLY A 1181 14.69 -39.37 -26.71
C GLY A 1181 16.18 -39.04 -26.78
N TYR A 1182 16.65 -38.46 -27.89
CA TYR A 1182 18.02 -37.98 -28.00
C TYR A 1182 18.32 -36.85 -27.04
N PHE A 1183 17.38 -35.93 -26.83
CA PHE A 1183 17.49 -34.86 -25.83
C PHE A 1183 17.65 -35.42 -24.39
N SER A 1184 16.85 -36.42 -24.02
CA SER A 1184 16.97 -37.07 -22.70
C SER A 1184 18.28 -37.85 -22.53
N TYR A 1185 18.77 -38.50 -23.59
CA TYR A 1185 20.07 -39.14 -23.57
C TYR A 1185 21.21 -38.13 -23.43
N ALA A 1186 21.15 -36.99 -24.14
CA ALA A 1186 22.14 -35.92 -24.02
C ALA A 1186 22.20 -35.33 -22.60
N ILE A 1187 21.05 -35.13 -21.95
CA ILE A 1187 21.00 -34.67 -20.55
C ILE A 1187 21.55 -35.75 -19.61
N GLY A 1188 21.19 -37.02 -19.80
CA GLY A 1188 21.66 -38.12 -18.96
C GLY A 1188 23.17 -38.36 -19.04
N THR A 1189 23.76 -38.24 -20.24
CA THR A 1189 25.21 -38.36 -20.44
C THR A 1189 25.96 -37.16 -19.87
N TRP A 1190 25.46 -35.94 -20.09
CA TRP A 1190 26.04 -34.72 -19.54
C TRP A 1190 26.08 -34.73 -18.00
N LEU A 1191 24.97 -35.07 -17.33
CA LEU A 1191 24.91 -35.16 -15.87
C LEU A 1191 25.82 -36.26 -15.31
N SER A 1192 25.98 -37.38 -16.02
CA SER A 1192 26.86 -38.47 -15.61
C SER A 1192 28.34 -38.08 -15.73
N LEU A 1193 28.72 -37.41 -16.82
CA LEU A 1193 30.06 -36.86 -17.02
C LEU A 1193 30.39 -35.80 -15.95
N GLN A 1194 29.45 -34.89 -15.67
CA GLN A 1194 29.62 -33.88 -14.63
C GLN A 1194 29.77 -34.50 -13.24
N ALA A 1195 29.00 -35.54 -12.90
CA ALA A 1195 29.17 -36.26 -11.65
C ALA A 1195 30.56 -36.93 -11.55
N ILE A 1196 31.02 -37.60 -12.60
CA ILE A 1196 32.33 -38.26 -12.65
C ILE A 1196 33.48 -37.25 -12.50
N MET A 1197 33.41 -36.11 -13.19
CA MET A 1197 34.42 -35.05 -13.07
C MET A 1197 34.44 -34.41 -11.68
N ASN A 1198 33.27 -34.18 -11.09
CA ASN A 1198 33.16 -33.62 -9.74
C ASN A 1198 33.67 -34.58 -8.67
N ILE A 1199 33.34 -35.87 -8.78
CA ILE A 1199 33.82 -36.91 -7.85
C ILE A 1199 35.33 -37.12 -8.04
N GLY A 1200 35.82 -37.24 -9.28
CA GLY A 1200 37.24 -37.40 -9.57
C GLY A 1200 38.08 -36.20 -9.15
N GLY A 1201 37.50 -34.99 -9.18
CA GLY A 1201 38.11 -33.77 -8.67
C GLY A 1201 38.17 -33.69 -7.15
N VAL A 1202 37.12 -34.13 -6.45
CA VAL A 1202 37.08 -34.16 -4.98
C VAL A 1202 37.97 -35.27 -4.40
N VAL A 1203 38.13 -36.38 -5.13
CA VAL A 1203 39.01 -37.51 -4.74
C VAL A 1203 40.48 -37.27 -5.17
N GLY A 1204 40.76 -36.18 -5.89
CA GLY A 1204 42.13 -35.78 -6.28
C GLY A 1204 42.73 -36.57 -7.44
N ILE A 1205 41.92 -37.34 -8.17
CA ILE A 1205 42.34 -38.18 -9.30
C ILE A 1205 42.39 -37.36 -10.61
N LEU A 1206 41.65 -36.24 -10.70
CA LEU A 1206 41.60 -35.37 -11.87
C LEU A 1206 41.97 -33.91 -11.51
N PRO A 1207 42.79 -33.22 -12.30
CA PRO A 1207 43.14 -31.82 -12.07
C PRO A 1207 41.97 -30.93 -12.50
N VAL A 1208 41.24 -30.37 -11.53
CA VAL A 1208 40.04 -29.54 -11.79
C VAL A 1208 40.33 -28.05 -11.89
N LYS A 1209 41.54 -27.61 -11.51
CA LYS A 1209 41.95 -26.21 -11.63
C LYS A 1209 42.39 -25.93 -13.07
N GLY A 1210 41.60 -25.15 -13.81
CA GLY A 1210 41.99 -24.57 -15.10
C GLY A 1210 41.26 -25.08 -16.35
N LEU A 1211 40.35 -26.04 -16.25
CA LEU A 1211 39.56 -26.53 -17.39
C LEU A 1211 38.20 -25.83 -17.48
N THR A 1212 38.08 -24.80 -18.31
CA THR A 1212 36.79 -24.22 -18.70
C THR A 1212 36.14 -25.09 -19.77
N LEU A 1213 35.40 -26.12 -19.37
CA LEU A 1213 34.54 -26.87 -20.28
C LEU A 1213 33.14 -26.22 -20.31
N PRO A 1214 32.50 -26.06 -21.49
CA PRO A 1214 31.16 -25.49 -21.58
C PRO A 1214 30.18 -26.34 -20.77
N LEU A 1215 29.34 -25.69 -19.95
CA LEU A 1215 28.26 -26.31 -19.16
C LEU A 1215 28.70 -27.22 -18.00
N ILE A 1216 29.98 -27.29 -17.63
CA ILE A 1216 30.42 -27.98 -16.41
C ILE A 1216 31.10 -26.94 -15.50
N SER A 1217 30.28 -26.27 -14.68
CA SER A 1217 30.71 -25.20 -13.77
C SER A 1217 30.33 -25.51 -12.33
N TYR A 1218 31.20 -25.19 -11.38
CA TYR A 1218 30.93 -25.28 -9.95
C TYR A 1218 30.36 -23.94 -9.46
N GLY A 1219 29.07 -23.69 -9.67
CA GLY A 1219 28.42 -22.44 -9.28
C GLY A 1219 26.89 -22.51 -9.29
N GLY A 1220 26.23 -21.52 -8.64
CA GLY A 1220 24.77 -21.47 -8.51
C GLY A 1220 24.00 -21.41 -9.83
N SER A 1221 24.63 -20.92 -10.90
CA SER A 1221 24.08 -20.95 -12.27
C SER A 1221 24.01 -22.36 -12.85
N SER A 1222 25.02 -23.22 -12.59
CA SER A 1222 24.97 -24.64 -13.00
C SER A 1222 23.86 -25.39 -12.28
N LEU A 1223 23.61 -25.09 -11.00
CA LEU A 1223 22.52 -25.70 -10.24
C LEU A 1223 21.15 -25.38 -10.86
N ILE A 1224 20.93 -24.14 -11.29
CA ILE A 1224 19.69 -23.73 -11.95
C ILE A 1224 19.52 -24.46 -13.29
N THR A 1225 20.59 -24.56 -14.09
CA THR A 1225 20.57 -25.31 -15.36
C THR A 1225 20.26 -26.78 -15.13
N VAL A 1226 20.87 -27.42 -14.12
CA VAL A 1226 20.59 -28.82 -13.77
C VAL A 1226 19.14 -29.02 -13.33
N LEU A 1227 18.59 -28.12 -12.51
CA LEU A 1227 17.19 -28.19 -12.07
C LEU A 1227 16.21 -28.00 -13.24
N LEU A 1228 16.50 -27.08 -14.17
CA LEU A 1228 15.72 -26.89 -15.39
C LEU A 1228 15.78 -28.11 -16.30
N SER A 1229 16.97 -28.68 -16.55
CA SER A 1229 17.13 -29.90 -17.34
C SER A 1229 16.38 -31.09 -16.73
N LEU A 1230 16.41 -31.24 -15.41
CA LEU A 1230 15.63 -32.27 -14.71
C LEU A 1230 14.12 -32.03 -14.83
N ALA A 1231 13.65 -30.78 -14.74
CA ALA A 1231 12.25 -30.45 -14.95
C ALA A 1231 11.75 -30.81 -16.36
N PHE A 1232 12.57 -30.58 -17.39
CA PHE A 1232 12.25 -31.00 -18.77
C PHE A 1232 12.17 -32.52 -18.92
N VAL A 1233 13.11 -33.28 -18.34
CA VAL A 1233 13.08 -34.75 -18.40
C VAL A 1233 11.88 -35.32 -17.62
N LEU A 1234 11.54 -34.74 -16.47
CA LEU A 1234 10.37 -35.14 -15.68
C LEU A 1234 9.05 -34.83 -16.41
N ARG A 1235 8.98 -33.67 -17.09
CA ARG A 1235 7.84 -33.32 -17.93
C ARG A 1235 7.68 -34.31 -19.09
N LEU A 1236 8.78 -34.71 -19.71
CA LEU A 1236 8.77 -35.70 -20.78
C LEU A 1236 8.30 -37.08 -20.27
N ASP A 1237 8.79 -37.55 -19.12
CA ASP A 1237 8.33 -38.82 -18.53
C ASP A 1237 6.83 -38.78 -18.20
N PHE A 1238 6.33 -37.64 -17.71
CA PHE A 1238 4.90 -37.43 -17.48
C PHE A 1238 4.08 -37.55 -18.78
N GLU A 1239 4.52 -36.91 -19.86
CA GLU A 1239 3.83 -36.97 -21.16
C GLU A 1239 3.89 -38.38 -21.80
N LEU A 1240 5.00 -39.10 -21.64
CA LEU A 1240 5.13 -40.49 -22.08
C LEU A 1240 4.25 -41.45 -21.27
N ARG A 1241 3.98 -41.14 -19.99
CA ARG A 1241 3.03 -41.91 -19.15
C ARG A 1241 1.59 -41.60 -19.51
N LEU A 1242 1.26 -40.34 -19.79
CA LEU A 1242 -0.08 -39.92 -20.23
C LEU A 1242 -0.51 -40.57 -21.55
N LYS A 1243 0.39 -40.63 -22.55
CA LYS A 1243 0.10 -41.33 -23.82
C LYS A 1243 -0.17 -42.82 -23.64
N LYS A 1244 0.44 -43.45 -22.63
CA LYS A 1244 0.19 -44.87 -22.29
C LYS A 1244 -1.16 -45.07 -21.59
N TYR A 1245 -1.64 -44.09 -20.84
CA TYR A 1245 -2.98 -44.09 -20.23
C TYR A 1245 -4.08 -43.82 -21.26
N GLN A 1246 -3.84 -42.97 -22.26
CA GLN A 1246 -4.81 -42.74 -23.36
C GLN A 1246 -4.93 -43.95 -24.29
N ALA A 1247 -3.85 -44.70 -24.53
CA ALA A 1247 -3.89 -45.96 -25.30
C ALA A 1247 -4.39 -47.18 -24.51
N PHE A 1248 -4.77 -47.00 -23.24
CA PHE A 1248 -5.40 -48.02 -22.40
C PHE A 1248 -6.89 -47.72 -22.16
N ILE A 1249 -7.34 -46.53 -22.56
CA ILE A 1249 -8.72 -46.02 -22.45
C ILE A 1249 -9.40 -45.98 -23.84
N LEU A 1250 -8.60 -45.94 -24.92
CA LEU A 1250 -8.96 -46.40 -26.27
C LEU A 1250 -8.60 -47.88 -26.38
#